data_AF-A0AAD3MI58-F1
#
_entry.id   AF-A0AAD3MI58-F1
#
_cell.length_a   1.000
_cell.length_b   1.000
_cell.length_c   1.000
_cell.angle_alpha   90.00
_cell.angle_beta   90.00
_cell.angle_gamma   90.00
#
_symmetry.space_group_name_H-M   'P 1'
#
loop_
_entity.id
_entity.type
_entity.pdbx_description
1 polymer ?
#
loop_
_entity_poly.entity_id
_entity_poly.type
_entity_poly.pdbx_seq_one_letter_code
_entity_poly.pdbx_strand_id
1 'polypeptide(L)'
;MRALLLQILCITLSEVVLSAADSSQLGEDMLKKLSTAGEQYVDDEIKQALLGVKQVKEMMEKKEEKHRHLMDALTHSSDKKKGAMQLAQETEQKLEEAEQQCQDLTKSSFQECRPCLEETCKAFYTSTCRRGFASFSFKVEEFFRKMAAQLDAAEHVSNQNEENRSQTDSPQNGVEEDKADLELLQAEATFSQLLSNISLLYNQSIVLVKKMQQVFGPSFLTAFTTELRPSEGGSTAGFIGTTGLDHILDSVYDFGRNMLEEFSYTVADVFEEIEEAEEYFQQANRDTGSLFALEQSQSRYMCRRLRRQASECWQLQDLCETCKDYLVKECPSVQQLHSQMEEMHMLLNASRQQYNDRLRLVRRHTADTQRWLSNMDDKYGWVSQLSNSTVGPQNIFNVITVIPQQQMKNIRPKPDSTVVMTILDSAPITVVVPADLEVDDPAFIQHAAQEALMLHRQQIREIHAEQQLHAEDGCKKKEESPAAEKKTFGVFCDERGYLDQIEYIMQHGRRKGDRTGTGVISVFGAQARYNLRDQFPLLTTKRVFWKGILEELLWFIKGSTNAKELSAKGVKIWDANGSRDFLDNLGFTDREEGDLGPVYGFQWRHFGAEYTNMHADYTGQGVDQLQKVIDTIKKNPEDRRIIMCAWNAKDLPLMALPPCHALCQFYVCDGELSCQLYQRSGDMGLGVPFNIASYALLTYMIAHITGLKPGDFVHTLGDAHIYINHIEPLKVQLQREIRPFPKLKILRKVENINDFRAEDFEICDYNPHPTIKMQMAV
;
A
#
# COMPACT_ATOMS: atom_id res chain seq x y z
N MET A 1 -66.76 -51.47 33.84
CA MET A 1 -65.98 -50.34 33.26
C MET A 1 -66.44 -48.95 33.70
N ARG A 2 -67.74 -48.65 33.92
CA ARG A 2 -68.14 -47.34 34.48
C ARG A 2 -67.85 -47.13 35.98
N ALA A 3 -67.68 -48.20 36.76
CA ALA A 3 -67.31 -48.09 38.19
C ALA A 3 -65.79 -47.89 38.43
N LEU A 4 -64.92 -48.30 37.48
CA LEU A 4 -63.47 -48.13 37.61
C LEU A 4 -63.02 -46.70 37.22
N LEU A 5 -63.78 -46.02 36.37
CA LEU A 5 -63.50 -44.64 35.96
C LEU A 5 -63.86 -43.59 37.02
N LEU A 6 -64.80 -43.88 37.93
CA LEU A 6 -65.19 -42.97 39.02
C LEU A 6 -64.24 -43.00 40.22
N GLN A 7 -63.53 -44.12 40.46
CA GLN A 7 -62.51 -44.20 41.51
C GLN A 7 -61.18 -43.57 41.10
N ILE A 8 -60.83 -43.58 39.81
CA ILE A 8 -59.62 -42.90 39.32
C ILE A 8 -59.81 -41.38 39.26
N LEU A 9 -61.04 -40.89 39.03
CA LEU A 9 -61.34 -39.45 39.03
C LEU A 9 -61.39 -38.83 40.45
N CYS A 10 -61.65 -39.60 41.50
CA CYS A 10 -61.69 -39.08 42.89
C CYS A 10 -60.33 -39.09 43.60
N ILE A 11 -59.36 -39.90 43.13
CA ILE A 11 -58.01 -39.96 43.72
C ILE A 11 -57.09 -38.88 43.11
N THR A 12 -57.31 -38.45 41.86
CA THR A 12 -56.54 -37.35 41.26
C THR A 12 -57.08 -35.94 41.57
N LEU A 13 -58.27 -35.82 42.17
CA LEU A 13 -58.82 -34.54 42.66
C LEU A 13 -58.56 -34.29 44.16
N SER A 14 -58.05 -35.27 44.91
CA SER A 14 -57.72 -35.11 46.34
C SER A 14 -56.21 -34.93 46.62
N GLU A 15 -55.33 -35.19 45.65
CA GLU A 15 -53.87 -34.92 45.77
C GLU A 15 -53.41 -33.62 45.07
N VAL A 16 -54.33 -32.85 44.46
CA VAL A 16 -54.01 -31.51 43.89
C VAL A 16 -54.54 -30.36 44.77
N VAL A 17 -55.18 -30.66 45.91
CA VAL A 17 -55.77 -29.62 46.80
C VAL A 17 -55.05 -29.49 48.15
N LEU A 18 -53.92 -30.18 48.38
CA LEU A 18 -53.14 -30.06 49.63
C LEU A 18 -51.63 -29.89 49.37
N SER A 19 -51.26 -28.86 48.61
CA SER A 19 -49.94 -28.19 48.78
C SER A 19 -49.91 -26.73 48.30
N ALA A 20 -51.07 -26.05 48.26
CA ALA A 20 -51.13 -24.60 48.03
C ALA A 20 -51.20 -23.88 49.38
N ALA A 21 -50.10 -23.90 50.13
CA ALA A 21 -49.89 -23.00 51.26
C ALA A 21 -48.41 -22.58 51.26
N ASP A 22 -48.21 -21.28 51.05
CA ASP A 22 -46.98 -20.49 51.16
C ASP A 22 -45.81 -20.79 50.18
N SER A 23 -45.99 -20.39 48.92
CA SER A 23 -44.89 -19.79 48.17
C SER A 23 -44.94 -18.28 48.38
N SER A 24 -43.95 -17.75 49.11
CA SER A 24 -43.78 -16.32 49.41
C SER A 24 -43.78 -15.45 48.16
N GLN A 25 -44.94 -14.90 47.78
CA GLN A 25 -45.01 -13.76 46.86
C GLN A 25 -44.45 -12.54 47.61
N LEU A 26 -43.49 -11.85 46.99
CA LEU A 26 -43.00 -10.56 47.45
C LEU A 26 -44.19 -9.60 47.65
N GLY A 27 -44.22 -8.83 48.74
CA GLY A 27 -45.31 -7.88 49.00
C GLY A 27 -45.41 -6.78 47.95
N GLU A 28 -46.63 -6.31 47.67
CA GLU A 28 -46.94 -5.27 46.66
C GLU A 28 -46.11 -3.97 46.87
N ASP A 29 -45.84 -3.61 48.13
CA ASP A 29 -44.98 -2.47 48.49
C ASP A 29 -43.51 -2.65 48.07
N MET A 30 -43.00 -3.88 48.06
CA MET A 30 -41.61 -4.17 47.68
C MET A 30 -41.46 -4.15 46.16
N LEU A 31 -42.44 -4.70 45.42
CA LEU A 31 -42.47 -4.60 43.96
C LEU A 31 -42.52 -3.14 43.49
N LYS A 32 -43.32 -2.30 44.16
CA LYS A 32 -43.39 -0.86 43.87
C LYS A 32 -42.05 -0.15 44.09
N LYS A 33 -41.33 -0.48 45.17
CA LYS A 33 -39.99 0.07 45.43
C LYS A 33 -38.97 -0.33 44.35
N LEU A 34 -39.00 -1.60 43.94
CA LEU A 34 -38.13 -2.11 42.87
C LEU A 34 -38.47 -1.44 41.53
N SER A 35 -39.76 -1.27 41.18
CA SER A 35 -40.17 -0.53 39.99
C SER A 35 -39.64 0.91 39.99
N THR A 36 -39.77 1.64 41.11
CA THR A 36 -39.26 3.02 41.21
C THR A 36 -37.73 3.10 41.08
N ALA A 37 -36.99 2.16 41.69
CA ALA A 37 -35.53 2.14 41.59
C ALA A 37 -35.04 1.80 40.17
N GLY A 38 -35.70 0.84 39.50
CA GLY A 38 -35.40 0.51 38.10
C GLY A 38 -35.78 1.63 37.13
N GLU A 39 -36.88 2.35 37.39
CA GLU A 39 -37.29 3.51 36.59
C GLU A 39 -36.25 4.62 36.64
N GLN A 40 -35.69 4.93 37.82
CA GLN A 40 -34.59 5.90 37.95
C GLN A 40 -33.35 5.50 37.15
N TYR A 41 -32.98 4.21 37.16
CA TYR A 41 -31.85 3.71 36.39
C TYR A 41 -32.07 3.86 34.88
N VAL A 42 -33.25 3.46 34.38
CA VAL A 42 -33.60 3.57 32.96
C VAL A 42 -33.66 5.03 32.51
N ASP A 43 -34.21 5.92 33.35
CA ASP A 43 -34.23 7.37 33.08
C ASP A 43 -32.82 7.95 32.93
N ASP A 44 -31.89 7.56 33.79
CA ASP A 44 -30.51 8.03 33.73
C ASP A 44 -29.76 7.47 32.50
N GLU A 45 -30.01 6.21 32.13
CA GLU A 45 -29.51 5.62 30.88
C GLU A 45 -30.03 6.35 29.63
N ILE A 46 -31.32 6.73 29.62
CA ILE A 46 -31.91 7.54 28.53
C ILE A 46 -31.24 8.92 28.48
N LYS A 47 -31.04 9.60 29.62
CA LYS A 47 -30.34 10.90 29.67
C LYS A 47 -28.91 10.80 29.14
N GLN A 48 -28.16 9.77 29.54
CA GLN A 48 -26.78 9.57 29.07
C GLN A 48 -26.74 9.33 27.56
N ALA A 49 -27.65 8.52 27.03
CA ALA A 49 -27.73 8.29 25.59
C ALA A 49 -28.12 9.56 24.81
N LEU A 50 -29.06 10.35 25.31
CA LEU A 50 -29.41 11.66 24.74
C LEU A 50 -28.20 12.59 24.71
N LEU A 51 -27.49 12.76 25.83
CA LEU A 51 -26.26 13.56 25.88
C LEU A 51 -25.21 13.05 24.88
N GLY A 52 -25.11 11.73 24.69
CA GLY A 52 -24.34 11.11 23.63
C GLY A 52 -24.73 11.60 22.23
N VAL A 53 -26.03 11.58 21.88
CA VAL A 53 -26.52 12.10 20.59
C VAL A 53 -26.15 13.58 20.39
N LYS A 54 -26.25 14.41 21.44
CA LYS A 54 -25.84 15.82 21.37
C LYS A 54 -24.35 15.97 21.05
N GLN A 55 -23.49 15.22 21.74
CA GLN A 55 -22.04 15.23 21.47
C GLN A 55 -21.70 14.77 20.06
N VAL A 56 -22.44 13.79 19.52
CA VAL A 56 -22.28 13.31 18.15
C VAL A 56 -22.66 14.40 17.15
N LYS A 57 -23.75 15.15 17.39
CA LYS A 57 -24.15 16.29 16.55
C LYS A 57 -23.08 17.39 16.52
N GLU A 58 -22.56 17.80 17.68
CA GLU A 58 -21.50 18.81 17.80
C GLU A 58 -20.19 18.37 17.12
N MET A 59 -19.83 17.08 17.23
CA MET A 59 -18.66 16.53 16.56
C MET A 59 -18.85 16.44 15.05
N MET A 60 -20.07 16.19 14.57
CA MET A 60 -20.37 16.17 13.13
C MET A 60 -20.22 17.55 12.50
N GLU A 61 -20.59 18.62 13.18
CA GLU A 61 -20.37 20.00 12.70
C GLU A 61 -18.88 20.30 12.51
N LYS A 62 -18.01 19.85 13.43
CA LYS A 62 -16.55 19.97 13.26
C LYS A 62 -16.02 19.13 12.10
N LYS A 63 -16.61 17.94 11.86
CA LYS A 63 -16.25 17.07 10.73
C LYS A 63 -16.73 17.61 9.39
N GLU A 64 -17.85 18.34 9.38
CA GLU A 64 -18.37 19.07 8.22
C GLU A 64 -17.43 20.18 7.80
N GLU A 65 -16.98 21.01 8.74
CA GLU A 65 -16.01 22.07 8.48
C GLU A 65 -14.73 21.52 7.84
N LYS A 66 -14.21 20.43 8.42
CA LYS A 66 -13.04 19.73 7.88
C LYS A 66 -13.31 19.15 6.48
N HIS A 67 -14.50 18.59 6.26
CA HIS A 67 -14.88 18.05 4.95
C HIS A 67 -14.92 19.15 3.89
N ARG A 68 -15.49 20.33 4.21
CA ARG A 68 -15.54 21.49 3.33
C ARG A 68 -14.14 21.94 2.90
N HIS A 69 -13.21 22.10 3.83
CA HIS A 69 -11.82 22.46 3.49
C HIS A 69 -11.12 21.42 2.60
N LEU A 70 -11.40 20.14 2.83
CA LEU A 70 -10.87 19.06 1.99
C LEU A 70 -11.47 19.09 0.57
N MET A 71 -12.75 19.40 0.45
CA MET A 71 -13.43 19.58 -0.84
C MET A 71 -12.89 20.81 -1.59
N ASP A 72 -12.71 21.95 -0.94
CA ASP A 72 -12.11 23.16 -1.54
C ASP A 72 -10.71 22.86 -2.10
N ALA A 73 -9.89 22.14 -1.33
CA ALA A 73 -8.57 21.71 -1.76
C ALA A 73 -8.64 20.72 -2.94
N LEU A 74 -9.61 19.81 -2.96
CA LEU A 74 -9.79 18.88 -4.07
C LEU A 74 -10.20 19.62 -5.35
N THR A 75 -11.16 20.54 -5.26
CA THR A 75 -11.60 21.40 -6.38
C THR A 75 -10.43 22.18 -6.95
N HIS A 76 -9.65 22.87 -6.11
CA HIS A 76 -8.48 23.62 -6.58
C HIS A 76 -7.42 22.73 -7.27
N SER A 77 -7.29 21.47 -6.86
CA SER A 77 -6.40 20.52 -7.52
C SER A 77 -6.98 19.98 -8.83
N SER A 78 -8.30 19.88 -8.93
CA SER A 78 -9.01 19.54 -10.17
C SER A 78 -8.77 20.62 -11.22
N ASP A 79 -8.90 21.89 -10.84
CA ASP A 79 -8.68 23.02 -11.75
C ASP A 79 -7.23 23.07 -12.25
N LYS A 80 -6.25 22.84 -11.37
CA LYS A 80 -4.82 22.73 -11.76
C LYS A 80 -4.55 21.60 -12.73
N LYS A 81 -5.19 20.45 -12.52
CA LYS A 81 -5.10 19.29 -13.41
C LYS A 81 -5.72 19.61 -14.78
N LYS A 82 -6.91 20.25 -14.82
CA LYS A 82 -7.56 20.69 -16.06
C LYS A 82 -6.68 21.68 -16.83
N GLY A 83 -6.07 22.65 -16.14
CA GLY A 83 -5.12 23.60 -16.76
C GLY A 83 -3.87 22.93 -17.31
N ALA A 84 -3.26 21.99 -16.59
CA ALA A 84 -2.09 21.25 -17.08
C ALA A 84 -2.44 20.36 -18.29
N MET A 85 -3.64 19.81 -18.34
CA MET A 85 -4.13 19.01 -19.46
C MET A 85 -4.31 19.86 -20.72
N GLN A 86 -4.89 21.05 -20.59
CA GLN A 86 -5.02 22.00 -21.71
C GLN A 86 -3.65 22.41 -22.26
N LEU A 87 -2.69 22.74 -21.39
CA LEU A 87 -1.33 23.09 -21.81
C LEU A 87 -0.61 21.95 -22.54
N ALA A 88 -0.80 20.70 -22.08
CA ALA A 88 -0.26 19.53 -22.76
C ALA A 88 -0.88 19.35 -24.15
N GLN A 89 -2.21 19.46 -24.28
CA GLN A 89 -2.92 19.37 -25.56
C GLN A 89 -2.50 20.48 -26.55
N GLU A 90 -2.37 21.72 -26.08
CA GLU A 90 -1.91 22.83 -26.92
C GLU A 90 -0.48 22.62 -27.42
N THR A 91 0.38 22.02 -26.59
CA THR A 91 1.79 21.74 -26.94
C THR A 91 1.88 20.56 -27.90
N GLU A 92 1.06 19.53 -27.70
CA GLU A 92 0.91 18.39 -28.60
C GLU A 92 0.46 18.82 -29.99
N GLN A 93 -0.58 19.66 -30.07
CA GLN A 93 -1.04 20.20 -31.35
C GLN A 93 0.06 21.02 -32.05
N LYS A 94 0.78 21.86 -31.31
CA LYS A 94 1.91 22.64 -31.89
C LYS A 94 3.02 21.74 -32.39
N LEU A 95 3.30 20.63 -31.70
CA LEU A 95 4.27 19.65 -32.14
C LEU A 95 3.80 18.97 -33.42
N GLU A 96 2.56 18.50 -33.48
CA GLU A 96 1.99 17.87 -34.69
C GLU A 96 2.06 18.82 -35.90
N GLU A 97 1.71 20.09 -35.71
CA GLU A 97 1.82 21.11 -36.76
C GLU A 97 3.28 21.34 -37.21
N ALA A 98 4.23 21.34 -36.27
CA ALA A 98 5.66 21.51 -36.57
C ALA A 98 6.28 20.26 -37.24
N GLU A 99 5.88 19.06 -36.81
CA GLU A 99 6.26 17.79 -37.42
C GLU A 99 5.75 17.69 -38.86
N GLN A 100 4.49 18.08 -39.11
CA GLN A 100 3.92 18.07 -40.46
C GLN A 100 4.63 19.07 -41.38
N GLN A 101 4.92 20.28 -40.89
CA GLN A 101 5.70 21.26 -41.65
C GLN A 101 7.12 20.77 -41.95
N CYS A 102 7.77 20.13 -40.97
CA CYS A 102 9.08 19.50 -41.15
C CYS A 102 9.02 18.38 -42.18
N GLN A 103 8.00 17.54 -42.14
CA GLN A 103 7.78 16.46 -43.09
C GLN A 103 7.60 16.98 -44.52
N ASP A 104 6.84 18.07 -44.70
CA ASP A 104 6.62 18.69 -46.00
C ASP A 104 7.91 19.33 -46.58
N LEU A 105 8.72 19.97 -45.73
CA LEU A 105 10.01 20.59 -46.11
C LEU A 105 11.11 19.58 -46.43
N THR A 106 11.09 18.43 -45.75
CA THR A 106 12.13 17.40 -45.89
C THR A 106 11.79 16.35 -46.94
N LYS A 107 10.56 16.31 -47.45
CA LYS A 107 10.05 15.29 -48.38
C LYS A 107 10.91 15.09 -49.64
N SER A 108 11.39 16.17 -50.27
CA SER A 108 12.23 16.09 -51.47
C SER A 108 13.65 15.63 -51.16
N SER A 109 14.26 16.19 -50.11
CA SER A 109 15.63 15.85 -49.68
C SER A 109 15.71 14.45 -49.06
N PHE A 110 14.62 13.98 -48.45
CA PHE A 110 14.54 12.63 -47.90
C PHE A 110 14.68 11.56 -49.00
N GLN A 111 14.13 11.78 -50.19
CA GLN A 111 14.32 10.87 -51.33
C GLN A 111 15.77 10.84 -51.83
N GLU A 112 16.50 11.96 -51.71
CA GLU A 112 17.92 12.06 -52.05
C GLU A 112 18.81 11.42 -50.98
N CYS A 113 18.43 11.53 -49.71
CA CYS A 113 19.16 10.95 -48.56
C CYS A 113 18.84 9.46 -48.32
N ARG A 114 17.69 8.98 -48.78
CA ARG A 114 17.20 7.60 -48.60
C ARG A 114 18.21 6.52 -49.05
N PRO A 115 18.90 6.63 -50.22
CA PRO A 115 19.91 5.65 -50.62
C PRO A 115 21.17 5.63 -49.74
N CYS A 116 21.51 6.75 -49.09
CA CYS A 116 22.61 6.82 -48.10
C CYS A 116 22.21 6.06 -46.82
N LEU A 117 20.94 6.19 -46.42
CA LEU A 117 20.41 5.68 -45.16
C LEU A 117 19.96 4.21 -45.22
N GLU A 118 19.43 3.74 -46.36
CA GLU A 118 18.82 2.40 -46.44
C GLU A 118 19.80 1.27 -46.84
N GLU A 119 20.75 1.46 -47.78
CA GLU A 119 21.43 0.30 -48.41
C GLU A 119 22.97 0.35 -48.50
N THR A 120 23.61 1.50 -48.70
CA THR A 120 25.07 1.51 -48.98
C THR A 120 25.93 1.55 -47.70
N CYS A 121 25.49 2.28 -46.67
CA CYS A 121 26.20 2.37 -45.41
C CYS A 121 26.12 1.06 -44.60
N LYS A 122 24.96 0.38 -44.68
CA LYS A 122 24.68 -0.88 -43.99
C LYS A 122 25.61 -2.01 -44.46
N ALA A 123 25.88 -2.13 -45.76
CA ALA A 123 26.75 -3.17 -46.32
C ALA A 123 28.25 -2.94 -46.06
N PHE A 124 28.69 -1.67 -46.02
CA PHE A 124 30.08 -1.30 -45.75
C PHE A 124 30.47 -1.55 -44.28
N TYR A 125 29.62 -1.15 -43.34
CA TYR A 125 29.88 -1.31 -41.90
C TYR A 125 29.67 -2.74 -41.38
N THR A 126 28.82 -3.55 -42.03
CA THR A 126 28.57 -4.93 -41.60
C THR A 126 29.63 -5.94 -42.04
N SER A 127 30.41 -5.65 -43.10
CA SER A 127 31.17 -6.69 -43.80
C SER A 127 32.69 -6.70 -43.61
N THR A 128 33.34 -5.63 -43.11
CA THR A 128 34.82 -5.56 -43.22
C THR A 128 35.62 -5.48 -41.91
N CYS A 129 35.08 -5.08 -40.75
CA CYS A 129 35.76 -5.20 -39.44
C CYS A 129 34.75 -5.10 -38.29
N ARG A 130 34.56 -6.14 -37.48
CA ARG A 130 33.54 -6.17 -36.41
C ARG A 130 34.11 -5.77 -35.04
N ARG A 131 33.42 -4.84 -34.35
CA ARG A 131 32.65 -5.06 -33.10
C ARG A 131 31.94 -3.75 -32.70
N GLY A 132 30.66 -3.82 -32.32
CA GLY A 132 29.93 -2.71 -31.68
C GLY A 132 28.54 -2.38 -32.24
N PHE A 133 28.19 -2.78 -33.46
CA PHE A 133 27.04 -2.16 -34.16
C PHE A 133 25.69 -2.88 -34.05
N ALA A 134 25.56 -4.01 -33.33
CA ALA A 134 24.28 -4.72 -33.25
C ALA A 134 23.19 -3.89 -32.52
N SER A 135 23.58 -3.11 -31.50
CA SER A 135 22.67 -2.20 -30.79
C SER A 135 22.30 -0.97 -31.62
N PHE A 136 23.22 -0.45 -32.44
CA PHE A 136 22.96 0.72 -33.30
C PHE A 136 22.13 0.31 -34.52
N SER A 137 22.47 -0.81 -35.16
CA SER A 137 21.69 -1.40 -36.25
C SER A 137 20.24 -1.64 -35.82
N PHE A 138 20.02 -2.18 -34.61
CA PHE A 138 18.67 -2.39 -34.09
C PHE A 138 17.93 -1.07 -33.83
N LYS A 139 18.58 -0.06 -33.24
CA LYS A 139 17.96 1.25 -32.96
C LYS A 139 17.67 2.06 -34.23
N VAL A 140 18.54 1.97 -35.22
CA VAL A 140 18.37 2.62 -36.52
C VAL A 140 17.34 1.88 -37.37
N GLU A 141 17.32 0.55 -37.36
CA GLU A 141 16.23 -0.23 -37.99
C GLU A 141 14.89 0.01 -37.29
N GLU A 142 14.84 0.17 -35.97
CA GLU A 142 13.61 0.47 -35.23
C GLU A 142 13.13 1.91 -35.50
N PHE A 143 14.05 2.87 -35.58
CA PHE A 143 13.78 4.24 -36.01
C PHE A 143 13.20 4.28 -37.41
N PHE A 144 13.86 3.63 -38.39
CA PHE A 144 13.36 3.56 -39.77
C PHE A 144 12.06 2.77 -39.89
N ARG A 145 11.85 1.72 -39.09
CA ARG A 145 10.57 0.99 -39.06
C ARG A 145 9.43 1.85 -38.54
N LYS A 146 9.67 2.69 -37.52
CA LYS A 146 8.67 3.64 -36.99
C LYS A 146 8.38 4.77 -37.98
N MET A 147 9.41 5.28 -38.62
CA MET A 147 9.29 6.37 -39.60
C MET A 147 8.63 5.88 -40.91
N ALA A 148 8.98 4.69 -41.40
CA ALA A 148 8.32 4.06 -42.56
C ALA A 148 6.86 3.72 -42.25
N ALA A 149 6.54 3.25 -41.04
CA ALA A 149 5.16 3.02 -40.62
C ALA A 149 4.33 4.33 -40.56
N GLN A 150 4.96 5.47 -40.22
CA GLN A 150 4.31 6.79 -40.26
C GLN A 150 4.17 7.35 -41.69
N LEU A 151 5.12 7.05 -42.58
CA LEU A 151 5.07 7.43 -43.99
C LEU A 151 4.05 6.60 -44.79
N ASP A 152 3.97 5.28 -44.55
CA ASP A 152 2.96 4.38 -45.15
C ASP A 152 1.55 4.68 -44.61
N ALA A 153 1.42 5.13 -43.36
CA ALA A 153 0.15 5.60 -42.81
C ALA A 153 -0.33 6.90 -43.48
N ALA A 154 0.59 7.81 -43.85
CA ALA A 154 0.24 9.05 -44.55
C ALA A 154 -0.18 8.80 -46.02
N GLU A 155 0.40 7.82 -46.71
CA GLU A 155 -0.04 7.42 -48.07
C GLU A 155 -1.37 6.63 -48.05
N HIS A 156 -1.64 5.83 -47.01
CA HIS A 156 -2.92 5.13 -46.87
C HIS A 156 -4.08 6.02 -46.39
N VAL A 157 -3.80 7.05 -45.59
CA VAL A 157 -4.83 8.04 -45.16
C VAL A 157 -5.22 8.96 -46.31
N SER A 158 -4.32 9.28 -47.25
CA SER A 158 -4.65 10.12 -48.40
C SER A 158 -5.52 9.40 -49.45
N ASN A 159 -5.39 8.08 -49.60
CA ASN A 159 -6.22 7.28 -50.52
C ASN A 159 -7.52 6.75 -49.89
N GLN A 160 -7.62 6.64 -48.55
CA GLN A 160 -8.88 6.29 -47.89
C GLN A 160 -9.81 7.49 -47.65
N ASN A 161 -9.30 8.72 -47.73
CA ASN A 161 -10.08 9.95 -47.53
C ASN A 161 -10.93 10.39 -48.74
N GLU A 162 -10.79 9.76 -49.92
CA GLU A 162 -11.72 9.94 -51.05
C GLU A 162 -12.87 8.93 -51.06
N GLU A 163 -12.69 7.71 -50.51
CA GLU A 163 -13.76 6.69 -50.49
C GLU A 163 -14.60 6.69 -49.20
N ASN A 164 -14.04 7.07 -48.04
CA ASN A 164 -14.79 7.06 -46.77
C ASN A 164 -15.46 8.38 -46.38
N ARG A 165 -15.46 9.40 -47.25
CA ARG A 165 -16.12 10.69 -46.99
C ARG A 165 -17.66 10.66 -47.08
N SER A 166 -18.24 9.46 -47.19
CA SER A 166 -19.68 9.28 -47.39
C SER A 166 -20.38 8.41 -46.34
N GLN A 167 -19.79 8.17 -45.16
CA GLN A 167 -20.57 7.68 -44.02
C GLN A 167 -19.91 7.92 -42.65
N THR A 168 -20.71 8.51 -41.76
CA THR A 168 -20.65 8.51 -40.27
C THR A 168 -19.78 9.54 -39.52
N ASP A 169 -20.50 10.58 -39.09
CA ASP A 169 -20.37 11.55 -37.99
C ASP A 169 -19.40 11.32 -36.80
N SER A 170 -18.58 12.37 -36.57
CA SER A 170 -18.29 13.11 -35.31
C SER A 170 -17.30 12.58 -34.22
N PRO A 171 -16.58 13.50 -33.50
CA PRO A 171 -15.35 13.21 -32.76
C PRO A 171 -15.56 13.00 -31.24
N GLN A 172 -14.90 11.99 -30.65
CA GLN A 172 -14.91 11.74 -29.20
C GLN A 172 -13.60 12.19 -28.53
N ASN A 173 -13.62 13.37 -27.91
CA ASN A 173 -12.60 13.85 -26.95
C ASN A 173 -13.19 14.19 -25.56
N GLY A 174 -14.41 13.74 -25.22
CA GLY A 174 -15.14 14.17 -24.01
C GLY A 174 -15.23 13.17 -22.83
N VAL A 175 -14.61 11.98 -22.91
CA VAL A 175 -14.96 10.88 -21.98
C VAL A 175 -14.14 10.87 -20.66
N GLU A 176 -12.98 11.52 -20.59
CA GLU A 176 -12.17 11.56 -19.34
C GLU A 176 -12.53 12.70 -18.37
N GLU A 177 -13.11 13.81 -18.86
CA GLU A 177 -13.52 14.95 -18.02
C GLU A 177 -14.74 14.62 -17.14
N ASP A 178 -15.75 13.94 -17.70
CA ASP A 178 -17.00 13.61 -17.02
C ASP A 178 -16.80 12.71 -15.78
N LYS A 179 -15.72 11.92 -15.75
CA LYS A 179 -15.45 10.98 -14.66
C LYS A 179 -14.93 11.65 -13.41
N ALA A 180 -14.15 12.72 -13.53
CA ALA A 180 -13.58 13.42 -12.38
C ALA A 180 -14.64 14.26 -11.65
N ASP A 181 -15.50 14.94 -12.41
CA ASP A 181 -16.60 15.75 -11.86
C ASP A 181 -17.68 14.86 -11.22
N LEU A 182 -17.90 13.65 -11.75
CA LEU A 182 -18.78 12.65 -11.13
C LEU A 182 -18.25 12.15 -9.77
N GLU A 183 -16.93 11.97 -9.62
CA GLU A 183 -16.33 11.53 -8.35
C GLU A 183 -16.40 12.59 -7.26
N LEU A 184 -16.30 13.87 -7.63
CA LEU A 184 -16.49 15.01 -6.72
C LEU A 184 -17.92 15.03 -6.16
N LEU A 185 -18.91 14.95 -7.07
CA LEU A 185 -20.33 14.95 -6.72
C LEU A 185 -20.70 13.76 -5.82
N GLN A 186 -20.12 12.59 -6.07
CA GLN A 186 -20.37 11.41 -5.25
C GLN A 186 -19.85 11.56 -3.81
N ALA A 187 -18.67 12.13 -3.63
CA ALA A 187 -18.09 12.35 -2.31
C ALA A 187 -18.92 13.34 -1.47
N GLU A 188 -19.38 14.42 -2.10
CA GLU A 188 -20.22 15.44 -1.49
C GLU A 188 -21.62 14.91 -1.14
N ALA A 189 -22.25 14.17 -2.06
CA ALA A 189 -23.55 13.54 -1.83
C ALA A 189 -23.51 12.56 -0.65
N THR A 190 -22.47 11.74 -0.57
CA THR A 190 -22.28 10.76 0.52
C THR A 190 -22.16 11.46 1.87
N PHE A 191 -21.36 12.53 1.94
CA PHE A 191 -21.18 13.27 3.20
C PHE A 191 -22.45 14.02 3.61
N SER A 192 -23.16 14.61 2.65
CA SER A 192 -24.46 15.27 2.87
C SER A 192 -25.50 14.31 3.44
N GLN A 193 -25.51 13.05 3.00
CA GLN A 193 -26.38 12.02 3.56
C GLN A 193 -26.07 11.77 5.06
N LEU A 194 -24.80 11.75 5.45
CA LEU A 194 -24.39 11.58 6.85
C LEU A 194 -24.87 12.75 7.72
N LEU A 195 -24.78 13.98 7.21
CA LEU A 195 -25.28 15.18 7.90
C LEU A 195 -26.80 15.17 8.07
N SER A 196 -27.51 14.69 7.06
CA SER A 196 -28.97 14.51 7.12
C SER A 196 -29.35 13.50 8.20
N ASN A 197 -28.70 12.33 8.20
CA ASN A 197 -28.97 11.26 9.16
C ASN A 197 -28.76 11.72 10.62
N ILE A 198 -27.65 12.40 10.92
CA ILE A 198 -27.41 12.89 12.30
C ILE A 198 -28.39 14.00 12.70
N SER A 199 -28.79 14.85 11.75
CA SER A 199 -29.76 15.91 12.03
C SER A 199 -31.15 15.34 12.31
N LEU A 200 -31.54 14.28 11.59
CA LEU A 200 -32.76 13.53 11.88
C LEU A 200 -32.71 12.91 13.29
N LEU A 201 -31.61 12.23 13.62
CA LEU A 201 -31.41 11.59 14.93
C LEU A 201 -31.51 12.61 16.08
N TYR A 202 -30.85 13.75 15.93
CA TYR A 202 -30.88 14.83 16.92
C TYR A 202 -32.28 15.45 17.06
N ASN A 203 -32.99 15.68 15.96
CA ASN A 203 -34.35 16.22 16.00
C ASN A 203 -35.34 15.26 16.69
N GLN A 204 -35.24 13.95 16.43
CA GLN A 204 -36.05 12.94 17.13
C GLN A 204 -35.73 12.92 18.63
N SER A 205 -34.46 13.11 19.00
CA SER A 205 -34.03 13.21 20.40
C SER A 205 -34.64 14.44 21.10
N ILE A 206 -34.74 15.59 20.41
CA ILE A 206 -35.44 16.78 20.95
C ILE A 206 -36.91 16.49 21.23
N VAL A 207 -37.59 15.75 20.34
CA VAL A 207 -39.00 15.35 20.54
C VAL A 207 -39.14 14.49 21.79
N LEU A 208 -38.24 13.53 21.99
CA LEU A 208 -38.22 12.70 23.19
C LEU A 208 -38.00 13.52 24.47
N VAL A 209 -37.00 14.41 24.48
CA VAL A 209 -36.70 15.27 25.64
C VAL A 209 -37.92 16.14 26.01
N LYS A 210 -38.66 16.65 25.02
CA LYS A 210 -39.90 17.41 25.26
C LYS A 210 -41.01 16.54 25.86
N LYS A 211 -41.19 15.30 25.39
CA LYS A 211 -42.17 14.36 25.95
C LYS A 211 -41.83 14.00 27.41
N MET A 212 -40.54 13.82 27.73
CA MET A 212 -40.05 13.44 29.05
C MET A 212 -39.73 14.63 29.97
N GLN A 213 -40.16 15.85 29.61
CA GLN A 213 -39.82 17.07 30.36
C GLN A 213 -40.26 17.03 31.82
N GLN A 214 -41.34 16.32 32.15
CA GLN A 214 -41.81 16.14 33.53
C GLN A 214 -40.86 15.28 34.38
N VAL A 215 -40.08 14.39 33.74
CA VAL A 215 -39.13 13.47 34.38
C VAL A 215 -37.73 14.08 34.45
N PHE A 216 -37.28 14.68 33.36
CA PHE A 216 -35.92 15.25 33.26
C PHE A 216 -35.81 16.68 33.81
N GLY A 217 -36.94 17.35 33.98
CA GLY A 217 -37.01 18.73 34.43
C GLY A 217 -36.69 19.75 33.32
N PRO A 218 -37.10 21.01 33.50
CA PRO A 218 -36.91 22.07 32.50
C PRO A 218 -35.43 22.44 32.28
N SER A 219 -34.57 22.28 33.29
CA SER A 219 -33.14 22.56 33.20
C SER A 219 -32.41 21.63 32.23
N PHE A 220 -32.81 20.35 32.16
CA PHE A 220 -32.22 19.40 31.22
C PHE A 220 -32.59 19.72 29.77
N LEU A 221 -33.87 20.06 29.50
CA LEU A 221 -34.29 20.48 28.15
C LEU A 221 -33.48 21.70 27.69
N THR A 222 -33.32 22.72 28.55
CA THR A 222 -32.49 23.89 28.24
C THR A 222 -31.03 23.51 28.01
N ALA A 223 -30.43 22.68 28.88
CA ALA A 223 -29.05 22.23 28.71
C ALA A 223 -28.86 21.41 27.43
N PHE A 224 -29.85 20.62 27.03
CA PHE A 224 -29.83 19.80 25.83
C PHE A 224 -29.90 20.65 24.56
N THR A 225 -30.78 21.66 24.53
CA THR A 225 -30.99 22.50 23.34
C THR A 225 -30.03 23.68 23.23
N THR A 226 -29.29 24.02 24.30
CA THR A 226 -28.30 25.11 24.27
C THR A 226 -27.02 24.68 23.56
N GLU A 227 -26.60 25.43 22.54
CA GLU A 227 -25.27 25.29 21.92
C GLU A 227 -24.18 25.66 22.94
N LEU A 228 -23.23 24.76 23.18
CA LEU A 228 -22.06 25.06 24.01
C LEU A 228 -21.07 25.91 23.21
N ARG A 229 -20.92 27.19 23.58
CA ARG A 229 -19.83 28.02 23.02
C ARG A 229 -18.47 27.45 23.45
N PRO A 230 -17.47 27.42 22.56
CA PRO A 230 -16.13 26.99 22.93
C PRO A 230 -15.55 27.92 23.99
N SER A 231 -15.09 27.34 25.11
CA SER A 231 -14.39 28.04 26.18
C SER A 231 -13.05 28.60 25.68
N GLU A 232 -12.85 29.90 25.85
CA GLU A 232 -11.53 30.52 25.81
C GLU A 232 -10.70 30.13 27.04
N GLY A 233 -9.38 29.98 26.85
CA GLY A 233 -8.37 30.18 27.90
C GLY A 233 -7.57 28.96 28.38
N GLY A 234 -6.30 28.84 27.93
CA GLY A 234 -5.34 27.89 28.51
C GLY A 234 -4.00 27.66 27.79
N SER A 235 -3.42 28.69 27.17
CA SER A 235 -2.02 28.83 26.69
C SER A 235 -1.06 27.62 26.65
N THR A 236 -0.71 27.20 25.44
CA THR A 236 0.70 27.24 24.99
C THR A 236 0.75 27.87 23.60
N ALA A 237 0.94 29.18 23.57
CA ALA A 237 1.27 29.91 22.35
C ALA A 237 2.72 29.63 21.96
N GLY A 238 2.94 29.27 20.70
CA GLY A 238 4.25 29.20 20.09
C GLY A 238 4.16 28.70 18.66
N PHE A 239 4.12 29.63 17.71
CA PHE A 239 4.40 29.48 16.28
C PHE A 239 3.24 29.22 15.30
N ILE A 240 2.36 30.23 15.14
CA ILE A 240 1.82 30.59 13.81
C ILE A 240 2.09 32.08 13.61
N GLY A 241 3.30 32.38 13.14
CA GLY A 241 3.61 33.61 12.44
C GLY A 241 3.44 33.36 10.96
N THR A 242 2.30 33.76 10.41
CA THR A 242 2.11 33.98 8.97
C THR A 242 3.01 35.14 8.55
N THR A 243 4.20 34.83 8.06
CA THR A 243 5.04 35.68 7.19
C THR A 243 6.25 34.85 6.77
N GLY A 244 6.35 34.55 5.48
CA GLY A 244 7.49 33.82 4.92
C GLY A 244 7.13 32.75 3.89
N LEU A 245 6.20 33.04 2.98
CA LEU A 245 6.01 32.24 1.75
C LEU A 245 6.13 33.09 0.48
N ASP A 246 7.00 34.11 0.53
CA ASP A 246 7.45 34.87 -0.65
C ASP A 246 8.94 34.64 -0.96
N HIS A 247 9.57 33.58 -0.44
CA HIS A 247 10.96 33.20 -0.81
C HIS A 247 11.17 31.70 -0.99
N ILE A 248 10.21 31.02 -1.62
CA ILE A 248 10.44 29.69 -2.21
C ILE A 248 10.08 29.74 -3.70
N LEU A 249 10.61 30.75 -4.39
CA LEU A 249 10.71 30.81 -5.84
C LEU A 249 12.13 31.11 -6.34
N ASP A 250 13.13 31.08 -5.44
CA ASP A 250 14.55 31.23 -5.81
C ASP A 250 15.36 29.92 -5.73
N SER A 251 14.75 28.78 -5.41
CA SER A 251 15.45 27.49 -5.33
C SER A 251 15.11 26.52 -6.47
N VAL A 252 14.50 27.01 -7.55
CA VAL A 252 14.34 26.24 -8.81
C VAL A 252 15.46 26.57 -9.80
N TYR A 253 16.20 27.67 -9.59
CA TYR A 253 17.31 28.06 -10.45
C TYR A 253 18.64 27.36 -10.14
N ASP A 254 18.80 26.74 -8.97
CA ASP A 254 20.01 25.99 -8.59
C ASP A 254 19.87 24.46 -8.69
N PHE A 255 18.65 23.93 -8.88
CA PHE A 255 18.43 22.50 -9.08
C PHE A 255 18.50 22.10 -10.57
N GLY A 256 18.14 23.02 -11.48
CA GLY A 256 18.28 22.81 -12.92
C GLY A 256 19.72 22.88 -13.45
N ARG A 257 20.67 23.40 -12.66
CA ARG A 257 22.07 23.56 -13.09
C ARG A 257 22.94 22.33 -12.82
N ASN A 258 22.62 21.50 -11.82
CA ASN A 258 23.42 20.31 -11.48
C ASN A 258 22.97 19.01 -12.16
N MET A 259 21.82 19.00 -12.86
CA MET A 259 21.39 17.85 -13.68
C MET A 259 21.73 18.02 -15.17
N LEU A 260 22.29 19.16 -15.57
CA LEU A 260 22.72 19.42 -16.95
C LEU A 260 24.23 19.19 -17.18
N GLU A 261 25.05 19.12 -16.12
CA GLU A 261 26.49 18.88 -16.26
C GLU A 261 26.84 17.39 -16.47
N GLU A 262 26.02 16.43 -16.00
CA GLU A 262 26.29 14.99 -16.25
C GLU A 262 25.83 14.52 -17.64
N PHE A 263 24.79 15.13 -18.23
CA PHE A 263 24.36 14.78 -19.59
C PHE A 263 25.19 15.47 -20.68
N SER A 264 25.81 16.62 -20.36
CA SER A 264 26.83 17.22 -21.23
C SER A 264 28.13 16.41 -21.23
N TYR A 265 28.45 15.71 -20.13
CA TYR A 265 29.63 14.86 -20.04
C TYR A 265 29.51 13.62 -20.94
N THR A 266 28.34 12.97 -21.03
CA THR A 266 28.18 11.78 -21.89
C THR A 266 28.19 12.09 -23.38
N VAL A 267 27.86 13.34 -23.76
CA VAL A 267 28.00 13.79 -25.15
C VAL A 267 29.44 14.22 -25.43
N ALA A 268 30.13 14.87 -24.48
CA ALA A 268 31.54 15.27 -24.62
C ALA A 268 32.52 14.08 -24.60
N ASP A 269 32.27 13.04 -23.79
CA ASP A 269 33.10 11.83 -23.64
C ASP A 269 33.16 11.00 -24.94
N VAL A 270 32.06 11.03 -25.73
CA VAL A 270 32.00 10.41 -27.07
C VAL A 270 32.77 11.23 -28.12
N PHE A 271 32.98 12.53 -27.90
CA PHE A 271 33.77 13.40 -28.80
C PHE A 271 35.26 13.47 -28.39
N GLU A 272 35.62 13.33 -27.11
CA GLU A 272 37.01 13.20 -26.65
C GLU A 272 37.64 11.85 -27.08
N GLU A 273 36.88 10.74 -27.07
CA GLU A 273 37.38 9.44 -27.57
C GLU A 273 37.65 9.42 -29.09
N ILE A 274 37.06 10.35 -29.86
CA ILE A 274 37.30 10.50 -31.30
C ILE A 274 38.54 11.36 -31.58
N GLU A 275 38.80 12.40 -30.77
CA GLU A 275 40.03 13.20 -30.86
C GLU A 275 41.27 12.44 -30.34
N GLU A 276 41.15 11.65 -29.26
CA GLU A 276 42.26 10.81 -28.76
C GLU A 276 42.63 9.67 -29.72
N ALA A 277 41.67 9.17 -30.50
CA ALA A 277 41.93 8.21 -31.56
C ALA A 277 42.75 8.83 -32.72
N GLU A 278 42.60 10.12 -33.01
CA GLU A 278 43.41 10.79 -34.03
C GLU A 278 44.87 11.04 -33.59
N GLU A 279 45.13 11.31 -32.31
CA GLU A 279 46.49 11.51 -31.79
C GLU A 279 47.29 10.19 -31.70
N TYR A 280 46.64 9.06 -31.37
CA TYR A 280 47.31 7.76 -31.31
C TYR A 280 47.77 7.25 -32.70
N PHE A 281 47.04 7.61 -33.77
CA PHE A 281 47.38 7.21 -35.14
C PHE A 281 48.58 7.98 -35.73
N GLN A 282 48.92 9.16 -35.20
CA GLN A 282 50.10 9.90 -35.65
C GLN A 282 51.40 9.37 -35.01
N GLN A 283 51.33 8.80 -33.81
CA GLN A 283 52.50 8.29 -33.08
C GLN A 283 52.98 6.92 -33.60
N ALA A 284 52.07 6.07 -34.11
CA ALA A 284 52.37 4.70 -34.55
C ALA A 284 53.13 4.59 -35.89
N ASN A 285 53.36 5.71 -36.59
CA ASN A 285 54.08 5.73 -37.87
C ASN A 285 55.61 5.94 -37.73
N ARG A 286 56.17 6.01 -36.52
CA ARG A 286 57.61 6.28 -36.34
C ARG A 286 58.51 5.08 -36.01
N ASP A 287 58.00 3.96 -35.53
CA ASP A 287 58.87 2.83 -35.16
C ASP A 287 58.52 1.54 -35.91
N THR A 288 59.32 1.23 -36.92
CA THR A 288 59.34 -0.10 -37.58
C THR A 288 60.41 -0.98 -36.93
N GLY A 289 60.06 -2.20 -36.52
CA GLY A 289 61.03 -3.10 -35.90
C GLY A 289 60.59 -4.53 -35.62
N SER A 290 60.21 -5.27 -36.68
CA SER A 290 60.51 -6.71 -36.91
C SER A 290 60.17 -7.82 -35.89
N LEU A 291 59.63 -8.91 -36.47
CA LEU A 291 59.63 -10.34 -36.06
C LEU A 291 58.63 -10.80 -34.99
N PHE A 292 57.52 -11.42 -35.42
CA PHE A 292 57.35 -12.89 -35.32
C PHE A 292 56.19 -13.40 -36.23
N ALA A 293 56.53 -14.46 -36.98
CA ALA A 293 55.82 -15.44 -37.81
C ALA A 293 54.27 -15.44 -37.86
N LEU A 294 53.63 -15.30 -39.04
CA LEU A 294 53.39 -16.30 -40.11
C LEU A 294 52.11 -17.14 -39.91
N GLU A 295 50.93 -16.52 -40.07
CA GLU A 295 49.70 -17.21 -40.53
C GLU A 295 48.59 -16.27 -41.08
N GLN A 296 48.91 -15.04 -41.52
CA GLN A 296 47.90 -14.02 -41.88
C GLN A 296 48.15 -13.28 -43.21
N SER A 297 48.83 -13.88 -44.19
CA SER A 297 49.21 -13.16 -45.41
C SER A 297 48.14 -13.09 -46.52
N GLN A 298 47.10 -13.94 -46.51
CA GLN A 298 46.06 -13.90 -47.57
C GLN A 298 44.91 -12.91 -47.28
N SER A 299 44.53 -12.69 -46.03
CA SER A 299 43.44 -11.76 -45.67
C SER A 299 43.82 -10.27 -45.84
N ARG A 300 45.09 -9.91 -45.57
CA ARG A 300 45.55 -8.51 -45.69
C ARG A 300 45.68 -8.02 -47.14
N TYR A 301 45.89 -8.92 -48.09
CA TYR A 301 46.05 -8.54 -49.50
C TYR A 301 44.71 -8.17 -50.17
N MET A 302 43.60 -8.81 -49.76
CA MET A 302 42.26 -8.45 -50.26
C MET A 302 41.77 -7.10 -49.69
N CYS A 303 41.98 -6.82 -48.40
CA CYS A 303 41.58 -5.53 -47.81
C CYS A 303 42.34 -4.32 -48.39
N ARG A 304 43.63 -4.46 -48.72
CA ARG A 304 44.41 -3.37 -49.36
C ARG A 304 43.95 -3.06 -50.78
N ARG A 305 43.42 -4.05 -51.49
CA ARG A 305 42.93 -3.87 -52.85
C ARG A 305 41.51 -3.25 -52.87
N LEU A 306 40.69 -3.55 -51.87
CA LEU A 306 39.36 -2.96 -51.68
C LEU A 306 39.41 -1.49 -51.20
N ARG A 307 40.45 -1.09 -50.43
CA ARG A 307 40.67 0.32 -50.06
C ARG A 307 40.90 1.26 -51.26
N ARG A 308 41.24 0.76 -52.45
CA ARG A 308 41.35 1.58 -53.66
C ARG A 308 40.00 1.90 -54.32
N GLN A 309 38.90 1.23 -53.92
CA GLN A 309 37.53 1.57 -54.34
C GLN A 309 36.85 2.60 -53.41
N ALA A 310 37.56 3.10 -52.39
CA ALA A 310 37.01 3.98 -51.35
C ALA A 310 36.70 5.43 -51.80
N SER A 311 36.93 5.82 -53.06
CA SER A 311 36.60 7.17 -53.55
C SER A 311 35.09 7.45 -53.56
N GLU A 312 34.26 6.42 -53.77
CA GLU A 312 32.80 6.52 -53.73
C GLU A 312 32.27 6.63 -52.29
N CYS A 313 33.07 6.20 -51.30
CA CYS A 313 32.69 6.20 -49.89
C CYS A 313 32.83 7.59 -49.25
N TRP A 314 33.85 8.36 -49.65
CA TRP A 314 34.04 9.75 -49.21
C TRP A 314 32.93 10.68 -49.73
N GLN A 315 32.49 10.48 -50.98
CA GLN A 315 31.34 11.21 -51.53
C GLN A 315 30.04 10.86 -50.78
N LEU A 316 29.90 9.62 -50.34
CA LEU A 316 28.74 9.17 -49.57
C LEU A 316 28.75 9.71 -48.12
N GLN A 317 29.93 9.79 -47.48
CA GLN A 317 30.08 10.40 -46.17
C GLN A 317 29.73 11.89 -46.18
N ASP A 318 30.24 12.64 -47.17
CA ASP A 318 29.94 14.06 -47.37
C ASP A 318 28.43 14.29 -47.62
N LEU A 319 27.79 13.39 -48.39
CA LEU A 319 26.35 13.40 -48.61
C LEU A 319 25.56 13.12 -47.33
N CYS A 320 25.99 12.14 -46.52
CA CYS A 320 25.35 11.78 -45.26
C CYS A 320 25.55 12.87 -44.17
N GLU A 321 26.71 13.55 -44.12
CA GLU A 321 26.94 14.73 -43.28
C GLU A 321 26.07 15.90 -43.73
N THR A 322 25.94 16.13 -45.03
CA THR A 322 25.02 17.13 -45.59
C THR A 322 23.56 16.83 -45.25
N CYS A 323 23.13 15.57 -45.35
CA CYS A 323 21.79 15.12 -44.97
C CYS A 323 21.52 15.29 -43.46
N LYS A 324 22.52 15.03 -42.60
CA LYS A 324 22.45 15.28 -41.16
C LYS A 324 22.29 16.77 -40.86
N ASP A 325 23.12 17.60 -41.49
CA ASP A 325 23.07 19.05 -41.32
C ASP A 325 21.74 19.67 -41.78
N TYR A 326 21.17 19.16 -42.88
CA TYR A 326 19.88 19.60 -43.41
C TYR A 326 18.73 19.28 -42.45
N LEU A 327 18.66 18.05 -41.94
CA LEU A 327 17.62 17.65 -40.98
C LEU A 327 17.67 18.46 -39.66
N VAL A 328 18.87 18.84 -39.21
CA VAL A 328 19.06 19.64 -37.99
C VAL A 328 18.73 21.12 -38.23
N LYS A 329 18.99 21.66 -39.44
CA LYS A 329 18.78 23.08 -39.76
C LYS A 329 17.35 23.41 -40.18
N GLU A 330 16.64 22.50 -40.85
CA GLU A 330 15.30 22.75 -41.40
C GLU A 330 14.16 22.55 -40.38
N CYS A 331 14.38 21.76 -39.32
CA CYS A 331 13.35 21.46 -38.31
C CYS A 331 13.73 21.87 -36.87
N PRO A 332 14.16 23.12 -36.62
CA PRO A 332 14.69 23.53 -35.31
C PRO A 332 13.62 23.57 -34.21
N SER A 333 12.34 23.79 -34.57
CA SER A 333 11.23 23.87 -33.62
C SER A 333 10.76 22.51 -33.11
N VAL A 334 10.93 21.43 -33.88
CA VAL A 334 10.44 20.08 -33.52
C VAL A 334 11.18 19.56 -32.29
N GLN A 335 12.51 19.71 -32.24
CA GLN A 335 13.30 19.30 -31.08
C GLN A 335 12.90 20.07 -29.82
N GLN A 336 12.69 21.38 -29.93
CA GLN A 336 12.26 22.23 -28.83
C GLN A 336 10.84 21.87 -28.34
N LEU A 337 9.92 21.60 -29.26
CA LEU A 337 8.54 21.23 -28.95
C LEU A 337 8.43 19.83 -28.33
N HIS A 338 9.29 18.87 -28.72
CA HIS A 338 9.39 17.59 -28.02
C HIS A 338 9.86 17.76 -26.57
N SER A 339 10.88 18.60 -26.34
CA SER A 339 11.35 18.92 -24.98
C SER A 339 10.24 19.57 -24.15
N GLN A 340 9.51 20.53 -24.74
CA GLN A 340 8.37 21.17 -24.07
C GLN A 340 7.21 20.20 -23.82
N MET A 341 6.95 19.28 -24.75
CA MET A 341 5.96 18.22 -24.59
C MET A 341 6.27 17.33 -23.39
N GLU A 342 7.53 16.93 -23.21
CA GLU A 342 7.96 16.14 -22.06
C GLU A 342 7.76 16.90 -20.75
N GLU A 343 8.10 18.19 -20.70
CA GLU A 343 7.85 19.06 -19.54
C GLU A 343 6.35 19.17 -19.21
N MET A 344 5.49 19.35 -20.22
CA MET A 344 4.03 19.42 -20.02
C MET A 344 3.45 18.09 -19.55
N HIS A 345 3.97 16.96 -20.05
CA HIS A 345 3.57 15.63 -19.56
C HIS A 345 4.02 15.40 -18.12
N MET A 346 5.22 15.86 -17.73
CA MET A 346 5.65 15.82 -16.33
C MET A 346 4.73 16.65 -15.44
N LEU A 347 4.35 17.86 -15.85
CA LEU A 347 3.42 18.73 -15.14
C LEU A 347 2.01 18.11 -15.02
N LEU A 348 1.51 17.53 -16.10
CA LEU A 348 0.22 16.83 -16.13
C LEU A 348 0.23 15.61 -15.20
N ASN A 349 1.31 14.83 -15.20
CA ASN A 349 1.46 13.68 -14.30
C ASN A 349 1.53 14.11 -12.83
N ALA A 350 2.30 15.16 -12.52
CA ALA A 350 2.40 15.70 -11.17
C ALA A 350 1.05 16.25 -10.67
N SER A 351 0.31 17.00 -11.51
CA SER A 351 -1.02 17.52 -11.15
C SER A 351 -2.06 16.41 -11.00
N ARG A 352 -2.02 15.38 -11.84
CA ARG A 352 -2.86 14.17 -11.73
C ARG A 352 -2.59 13.42 -10.43
N GLN A 353 -1.33 13.28 -10.03
CA GLN A 353 -0.96 12.65 -8.76
C GLN A 353 -1.46 13.46 -7.56
N GLN A 354 -1.25 14.78 -7.55
CA GLN A 354 -1.74 15.66 -6.49
C GLN A 354 -3.27 15.58 -6.34
N TYR A 355 -4.00 15.58 -7.45
CA TYR A 355 -5.46 15.40 -7.45
C TYR A 355 -5.87 14.06 -6.83
N ASN A 356 -5.23 12.97 -7.26
CA ASN A 356 -5.53 11.62 -6.77
C ASN A 356 -5.26 11.48 -5.27
N ASP A 357 -4.18 12.08 -4.76
CA ASP A 357 -3.84 12.03 -3.34
C ASP A 357 -4.84 12.82 -2.49
N ARG A 358 -5.29 13.99 -2.97
CA ARG A 358 -6.37 14.76 -2.33
C ARG A 358 -7.70 14.02 -2.35
N LEU A 359 -8.05 13.40 -3.48
CA LEU A 359 -9.28 12.60 -3.61
C LEU A 359 -9.30 11.44 -2.62
N ARG A 360 -8.17 10.75 -2.44
CA ARG A 360 -8.03 9.70 -1.42
C ARG A 360 -8.25 10.22 -0.01
N LEU A 361 -7.76 11.42 0.30
CA LEU A 361 -7.95 12.04 1.61
C LEU A 361 -9.43 12.37 1.87
N VAL A 362 -10.14 12.93 0.88
CA VAL A 362 -11.59 13.17 0.97
C VAL A 362 -12.34 11.86 1.21
N ARG A 363 -12.10 10.84 0.37
CA ARG A 363 -12.76 9.52 0.47
C ARG A 363 -12.53 8.88 1.84
N ARG A 364 -11.30 8.94 2.35
CA ARG A 364 -10.94 8.42 3.66
C ARG A 364 -11.66 9.17 4.78
N HIS A 365 -11.66 10.50 4.74
CA HIS A 365 -12.38 11.31 5.74
C HIS A 365 -13.88 11.01 5.77
N THR A 366 -14.52 10.85 4.61
CA THR A 366 -15.94 10.47 4.49
C THR A 366 -16.18 9.07 5.05
N ALA A 367 -15.36 8.08 4.68
CA ALA A 367 -15.49 6.70 5.17
C ALA A 367 -15.24 6.58 6.69
N ASP A 368 -14.22 7.25 7.21
CA ASP A 368 -13.90 7.29 8.64
C ASP A 368 -15.04 7.96 9.43
N THR A 369 -15.65 9.00 8.85
CA THR A 369 -16.81 9.69 9.45
C THR A 369 -18.06 8.80 9.43
N GLN A 370 -18.31 8.08 8.33
CA GLN A 370 -19.41 7.11 8.26
C GLN A 370 -19.26 5.99 9.28
N ARG A 371 -18.06 5.38 9.41
CA ARG A 371 -17.79 4.33 10.39
C ARG A 371 -17.96 4.84 11.82
N TRP A 372 -17.41 6.02 12.11
CA TRP A 372 -17.57 6.64 13.42
C TRP A 372 -19.05 6.90 13.73
N LEU A 373 -19.83 7.41 12.76
CA LEU A 373 -21.25 7.66 12.94
C LEU A 373 -22.03 6.36 13.17
N SER A 374 -21.72 5.29 12.44
CA SER A 374 -22.32 3.96 12.65
C SER A 374 -22.10 3.46 14.08
N ASN A 375 -20.87 3.56 14.60
CA ASN A 375 -20.58 3.14 15.98
C ASN A 375 -21.33 3.99 17.03
N MET A 376 -21.56 5.27 16.72
CA MET A 376 -22.32 6.15 17.60
C MET A 376 -23.82 5.88 17.53
N ASP A 377 -24.33 5.56 16.35
CA ASP A 377 -25.71 5.13 16.13
C ASP A 377 -26.01 3.80 16.84
N ASP A 378 -25.08 2.84 16.79
CA ASP A 378 -25.20 1.58 17.54
C ASP A 378 -25.32 1.81 19.05
N LYS A 379 -24.65 2.83 19.57
CA LYS A 379 -24.58 3.12 21.01
C LYS A 379 -25.76 3.98 21.49
N TYR A 380 -26.17 4.96 20.70
CA TYR A 380 -27.13 6.00 21.13
C TYR A 380 -28.40 6.05 20.26
N GLY A 381 -28.41 5.46 19.08
CA GLY A 381 -29.51 5.53 18.10
C GLY A 381 -30.85 5.01 18.62
N TRP A 382 -30.84 4.07 19.58
CA TRP A 382 -32.04 3.50 20.20
C TRP A 382 -32.96 4.55 20.86
N VAL A 383 -32.44 5.68 21.35
CA VAL A 383 -33.29 6.72 21.94
C VAL A 383 -34.17 7.42 20.91
N SER A 384 -33.79 7.38 19.62
CA SER A 384 -34.59 8.00 18.56
C SER A 384 -35.94 7.31 18.35
N GLN A 385 -35.99 6.00 18.56
CA GLN A 385 -37.18 5.18 18.38
C GLN A 385 -38.21 5.41 19.50
N LEU A 386 -37.74 5.84 20.66
CA LEU A 386 -38.61 6.24 21.78
C LEU A 386 -39.39 7.53 21.49
N SER A 387 -38.96 8.33 20.51
CA SER A 387 -39.72 9.52 20.12
C SER A 387 -41.12 9.18 19.60
N ASN A 388 -41.33 7.95 19.10
CA ASN A 388 -42.60 7.45 18.59
C ASN A 388 -43.42 6.64 19.61
N SER A 389 -42.90 6.39 20.82
CA SER A 389 -43.62 5.60 21.83
C SER A 389 -44.84 6.33 22.37
N THR A 390 -45.81 5.53 22.83
CA THR A 390 -47.08 6.01 23.40
C THR A 390 -47.08 6.02 24.93
N VAL A 391 -46.08 5.41 25.57
CA VAL A 391 -45.96 5.35 27.03
C VAL A 391 -45.66 6.73 27.62
N GLY A 392 -46.47 7.11 28.60
CA GLY A 392 -46.29 8.34 29.38
C GLY A 392 -45.15 8.24 30.40
N PRO A 393 -44.74 9.36 31.00
CA PRO A 393 -43.56 9.48 31.87
C PRO A 393 -43.59 8.67 33.20
N GLN A 394 -44.63 7.88 33.47
CA GLN A 394 -44.82 7.17 34.75
C GLN A 394 -44.91 5.64 34.64
N ASN A 395 -44.46 5.05 33.53
CA ASN A 395 -44.48 3.60 33.32
C ASN A 395 -43.27 3.12 32.50
N ILE A 396 -42.10 3.75 32.66
CA ILE A 396 -40.92 3.43 31.85
C ILE A 396 -40.31 2.10 32.27
N PHE A 397 -40.46 1.72 33.54
CA PHE A 397 -40.00 0.44 34.06
C PHE A 397 -40.93 -0.05 35.16
N ASN A 398 -41.39 -1.30 35.06
CA ASN A 398 -42.26 -1.89 36.07
C ASN A 398 -41.96 -3.37 36.31
N VAL A 399 -41.69 -3.74 37.56
CA VAL A 399 -41.52 -5.13 37.99
C VAL A 399 -42.89 -5.76 38.19
N ILE A 400 -43.17 -6.82 37.43
CA ILE A 400 -44.42 -7.58 37.49
C ILE A 400 -44.35 -8.62 38.60
N THR A 401 -43.26 -9.40 38.65
CA THR A 401 -43.06 -10.41 39.70
C THR A 401 -41.59 -10.77 39.87
N VAL A 402 -41.22 -11.17 41.08
CA VAL A 402 -39.92 -11.76 41.43
C VAL A 402 -40.19 -13.17 41.91
N ILE A 403 -39.59 -14.17 41.27
CA ILE A 403 -39.69 -15.58 41.61
C ILE A 403 -38.36 -16.00 42.23
N PRO A 404 -38.27 -16.14 43.57
CA PRO A 404 -37.10 -16.71 44.22
C PRO A 404 -37.09 -18.22 44.00
N GLN A 405 -36.01 -18.79 43.46
CA GLN A 405 -35.89 -20.24 43.41
C GLN A 405 -35.65 -20.79 44.83
N GLN A 406 -36.49 -21.71 45.30
CA GLN A 406 -36.41 -22.26 46.66
C GLN A 406 -35.21 -23.21 46.81
N GLN A 407 -34.47 -23.07 47.92
CA GLN A 407 -33.43 -24.02 48.32
C GLN A 407 -34.01 -25.40 48.64
N MET A 408 -33.63 -26.43 47.89
CA MET A 408 -33.60 -27.80 48.40
C MET A 408 -32.46 -27.87 49.44
N LYS A 409 -32.79 -28.18 50.70
CA LYS A 409 -31.80 -28.37 51.77
C LYS A 409 -30.73 -29.39 51.30
N ASN A 410 -29.47 -28.94 51.22
CA ASN A 410 -28.22 -29.71 51.11
C ASN A 410 -27.43 -29.77 49.78
N ILE A 411 -27.48 -28.78 48.88
CA ILE A 411 -26.40 -28.58 47.88
C ILE A 411 -26.18 -27.06 47.62
N ARG A 412 -24.92 -26.60 47.59
CA ARG A 412 -24.51 -25.28 47.05
C ARG A 412 -24.22 -25.40 45.55
N PRO A 413 -24.52 -24.39 44.72
CA PRO A 413 -24.74 -22.98 45.07
C PRO A 413 -26.22 -22.57 45.25
N LYS A 414 -26.46 -21.37 45.80
CA LYS A 414 -27.81 -20.75 45.88
C LYS A 414 -28.38 -20.64 44.44
N PRO A 415 -29.67 -20.92 44.22
CA PRO A 415 -30.27 -20.82 42.89
C PRO A 415 -30.61 -19.36 42.54
N ASP A 416 -30.52 -19.02 41.25
CA ASP A 416 -30.73 -17.66 40.74
C ASP A 416 -32.21 -17.22 40.88
N SER A 417 -32.42 -15.91 41.01
CA SER A 417 -33.77 -15.33 41.07
C SER A 417 -34.26 -14.98 39.67
N THR A 418 -35.55 -15.13 39.39
CA THR A 418 -36.14 -14.72 38.10
C THR A 418 -37.02 -13.50 38.31
N VAL A 419 -36.78 -12.44 37.54
CA VAL A 419 -37.55 -11.19 37.58
C VAL A 419 -38.28 -11.02 36.26
N VAL A 420 -39.59 -10.84 36.32
CA VAL A 420 -40.43 -10.50 35.16
C VAL A 420 -40.80 -9.03 35.26
N MET A 421 -40.54 -8.26 34.21
CA MET A 421 -40.72 -6.81 34.19
C MET A 421 -41.12 -6.30 32.80
N THR A 422 -41.62 -5.09 32.71
CA THR A 422 -41.83 -4.36 31.45
C THR A 422 -40.94 -3.13 31.42
N ILE A 423 -40.35 -2.84 30.27
CA ILE A 423 -39.57 -1.63 30.03
C ILE A 423 -40.15 -0.92 28.80
N LEU A 424 -40.47 0.37 28.93
CA LEU A 424 -41.08 1.18 27.87
C LEU A 424 -42.34 0.49 27.32
N ASP A 425 -42.43 0.30 26.00
CA ASP A 425 -43.58 -0.31 25.31
C ASP A 425 -43.35 -1.83 25.09
N SER A 426 -42.39 -2.46 25.79
CA SER A 426 -42.03 -3.86 25.57
C SER A 426 -43.09 -4.85 26.07
N ALA A 427 -43.14 -6.03 25.45
CA ALA A 427 -43.74 -7.20 26.09
C ALA A 427 -42.98 -7.55 27.39
N PRO A 428 -43.59 -8.28 28.35
CA PRO A 428 -42.91 -8.67 29.57
C PRO A 428 -41.59 -9.41 29.30
N ILE A 429 -40.49 -8.86 29.82
CA ILE A 429 -39.14 -9.39 29.73
C ILE A 429 -38.84 -10.17 31.01
N THR A 430 -38.26 -11.36 30.85
CA THR A 430 -37.82 -12.22 31.96
C THR A 430 -36.30 -12.19 32.02
N VAL A 431 -35.75 -11.78 33.17
CA VAL A 431 -34.30 -11.72 33.43
C VAL A 431 -33.96 -12.63 34.61
N VAL A 432 -32.80 -13.28 34.53
CA VAL A 432 -32.23 -14.09 35.62
C VAL A 432 -31.23 -13.23 36.37
N VAL A 433 -31.40 -13.08 37.68
CA VAL A 433 -30.50 -12.33 38.56
C VAL A 433 -29.69 -13.31 39.40
N PRO A 434 -28.34 -13.20 39.38
CA PRO A 434 -27.44 -14.06 40.13
C PRO A 434 -27.77 -14.16 41.63
N ALA A 435 -27.63 -15.36 42.18
CA ALA A 435 -28.02 -15.68 43.57
C ALA A 435 -27.17 -15.00 44.68
N ASP A 436 -26.09 -14.31 44.32
CA ASP A 436 -25.25 -13.48 45.18
C ASP A 436 -25.80 -12.07 45.39
N LEU A 437 -26.77 -11.62 44.57
CA LEU A 437 -27.49 -10.37 44.75
C LEU A 437 -28.80 -10.62 45.51
N GLU A 438 -28.95 -9.98 46.68
CA GLU A 438 -30.19 -10.07 47.47
C GLU A 438 -31.24 -9.10 46.95
N VAL A 439 -32.53 -9.44 47.05
CA VAL A 439 -33.63 -8.64 46.48
C VAL A 439 -33.73 -7.22 47.09
N ASP A 440 -33.27 -7.05 48.33
CA ASP A 440 -33.19 -5.74 49.00
C ASP A 440 -31.93 -4.93 48.60
N ASP A 441 -31.02 -5.57 47.86
CA ASP A 441 -29.86 -5.09 47.09
C ASP A 441 -30.17 -3.98 46.05
N PRO A 442 -29.80 -2.70 46.17
CA PRO A 442 -29.88 -1.79 45.01
C PRO A 442 -29.21 -2.36 43.74
N ALA A 443 -28.15 -3.16 43.88
CA ALA A 443 -27.49 -3.84 42.77
C ALA A 443 -28.38 -4.92 42.09
N PHE A 444 -29.32 -5.52 42.82
CA PHE A 444 -30.24 -6.53 42.28
C PHE A 444 -31.12 -5.92 41.19
N ILE A 445 -31.78 -4.81 41.50
CA ILE A 445 -32.68 -4.15 40.55
C ILE A 445 -31.93 -3.44 39.43
N GLN A 446 -30.73 -2.92 39.72
CA GLN A 446 -29.86 -2.34 38.72
C GLN A 446 -29.42 -3.39 37.68
N HIS A 447 -29.01 -4.58 38.12
CA HIS A 447 -28.66 -5.69 37.23
C HIS A 447 -29.87 -6.11 36.38
N ALA A 448 -31.03 -6.29 37.01
CA ALA A 448 -32.27 -6.63 36.32
C ALA A 448 -32.67 -5.60 35.25
N ALA A 449 -32.59 -4.30 35.58
CA ALA A 449 -32.91 -3.21 34.66
C ALA A 449 -31.89 -3.10 33.51
N GLN A 450 -30.60 -3.32 33.78
CA GLN A 450 -29.55 -3.31 32.77
C GLN A 450 -29.73 -4.44 31.73
N GLU A 451 -29.97 -5.67 32.19
CA GLU A 451 -30.20 -6.82 31.31
C GLU A 451 -31.51 -6.67 30.53
N ALA A 452 -32.58 -6.19 31.16
CA ALA A 452 -33.85 -5.93 30.47
C ALA A 452 -33.71 -4.85 29.38
N LEU A 453 -32.97 -3.77 29.66
CA LEU A 453 -32.68 -2.72 28.68
C LEU A 453 -31.80 -3.24 27.54
N MET A 454 -30.85 -4.14 27.82
CA MET A 454 -30.03 -4.79 26.80
C MET A 454 -30.88 -5.64 25.84
N LEU A 455 -31.73 -6.51 26.39
CA LEU A 455 -32.64 -7.36 25.62
C LEU A 455 -33.62 -6.53 24.80
N HIS A 456 -34.15 -5.45 25.36
CA HIS A 456 -35.05 -4.55 24.64
C HIS A 456 -34.33 -3.85 23.47
N ARG A 457 -33.09 -3.36 23.67
CA ARG A 457 -32.27 -2.78 22.59
C ARG A 457 -32.03 -3.79 21.46
N GLN A 458 -31.83 -5.07 21.79
CA GLN A 458 -31.67 -6.12 20.78
C GLN A 458 -32.96 -6.36 19.98
N GLN A 459 -34.11 -6.45 20.65
CA GLN A 459 -35.41 -6.59 19.96
C GLN A 459 -35.68 -5.44 19.01
N ILE A 460 -35.36 -4.21 19.41
CA ILE A 460 -35.56 -3.05 18.54
C ILE A 460 -34.65 -3.11 17.29
N ARG A 461 -33.42 -3.62 17.43
CA ARG A 461 -32.52 -3.84 16.28
C ARG A 461 -33.05 -4.89 15.31
N GLU A 462 -33.61 -5.98 15.82
CA GLU A 462 -34.20 -7.06 15.02
C GLU A 462 -35.42 -6.57 14.22
N ILE A 463 -36.30 -5.78 14.85
CA ILE A 463 -37.46 -5.16 14.19
C ILE A 463 -37.03 -4.20 13.06
N HIS A 464 -35.94 -3.45 13.28
CA HIS A 464 -35.42 -2.51 12.28
C HIS A 464 -34.77 -3.23 11.08
N ALA A 465 -34.12 -4.36 11.32
CA ALA A 465 -33.55 -5.20 10.27
C ALA A 465 -34.65 -5.84 9.38
N GLU A 466 -35.77 -6.28 9.99
CA GLU A 466 -36.93 -6.81 9.26
C GLU A 466 -37.65 -5.73 8.42
N GLN A 467 -37.73 -4.49 8.92
CA GLN A 467 -38.33 -3.37 8.18
C GLN A 467 -37.49 -2.92 6.97
N GLN A 468 -36.15 -3.06 7.02
CA GLN A 468 -35.27 -2.78 5.88
C GLN A 468 -35.37 -3.85 4.78
N LEU A 469 -35.55 -5.13 5.14
CA LEU A 469 -35.79 -6.22 4.20
C LEU A 469 -37.11 -6.10 3.42
N HIS A 470 -38.15 -5.51 4.04
CA HIS A 470 -39.44 -5.27 3.36
C HIS A 470 -39.46 -4.05 2.44
N ALA A 471 -38.45 -3.17 2.48
CA ALA A 471 -38.34 -2.01 1.59
C ALA A 471 -37.65 -2.33 0.25
N GLU A 472 -36.96 -3.47 0.14
CA GLU A 472 -36.20 -3.87 -1.06
C GLU A 472 -36.96 -4.83 -2.00
N ASP A 473 -38.17 -5.28 -1.66
CA ASP A 473 -38.96 -6.22 -2.47
C ASP A 473 -39.66 -5.56 -3.70
N GLY A 474 -39.18 -4.38 -4.08
CA GLY A 474 -39.69 -3.53 -5.15
C GLY A 474 -38.73 -3.34 -6.32
N CYS A 475 -37.75 -4.23 -6.56
CA CYS A 475 -37.04 -4.23 -7.84
C CYS A 475 -36.64 -5.64 -8.29
N LYS A 476 -36.91 -5.93 -9.57
CA LYS A 476 -36.87 -7.26 -10.18
C LYS A 476 -35.52 -7.95 -10.04
N LYS A 477 -35.58 -9.24 -9.71
CA LYS A 477 -34.55 -10.27 -9.89
C LYS A 477 -33.68 -10.02 -11.13
N LYS A 478 -32.40 -9.75 -10.91
CA LYS A 478 -31.31 -10.25 -11.74
C LYS A 478 -30.35 -10.99 -10.82
N GLU A 479 -29.96 -12.19 -11.27
CA GLU A 479 -29.03 -13.07 -10.59
C GLU A 479 -27.73 -12.32 -10.28
N GLU A 480 -27.46 -12.09 -9.00
CA GLU A 480 -26.14 -11.69 -8.52
C GLU A 480 -25.45 -12.91 -7.92
N SER A 481 -24.34 -13.29 -8.55
CA SER A 481 -23.30 -14.15 -8.00
C SER A 481 -22.87 -13.65 -6.62
N PRO A 482 -22.47 -14.53 -5.67
CA PRO A 482 -22.10 -14.10 -4.33
C PRO A 482 -20.92 -13.11 -4.41
N ALA A 483 -21.21 -11.85 -4.11
CA ALA A 483 -20.21 -10.79 -4.06
C ALA A 483 -19.26 -11.10 -2.90
N ALA A 484 -18.00 -11.35 -3.23
CA ALA A 484 -16.92 -11.49 -2.27
C ALA A 484 -16.87 -10.25 -1.38
N GLU A 485 -16.95 -10.47 -0.06
CA GLU A 485 -16.64 -9.45 0.94
C GLU A 485 -15.31 -8.78 0.59
N LYS A 486 -15.35 -7.51 0.17
CA LYS A 486 -14.14 -6.71 0.00
C LYS A 486 -13.53 -6.46 1.38
N LYS A 487 -12.63 -7.35 1.80
CA LYS A 487 -11.72 -7.13 2.93
C LYS A 487 -11.04 -5.77 2.75
N THR A 488 -11.33 -4.85 3.66
CA THR A 488 -10.67 -3.55 3.74
C THR A 488 -9.26 -3.78 4.31
N PHE A 489 -8.22 -3.50 3.52
CA PHE A 489 -6.82 -3.55 3.96
C PHE A 489 -6.60 -2.50 5.06
N GLY A 490 -6.59 -2.94 6.31
CA GLY A 490 -6.23 -2.12 7.47
C GLY A 490 -4.77 -1.67 7.40
N VAL A 491 -4.48 -0.48 7.94
CA VAL A 491 -3.18 0.22 7.89
C VAL A 491 -2.06 -0.50 8.69
N PHE A 492 -2.40 -1.53 9.46
CA PHE A 492 -1.45 -2.46 10.08
C PHE A 492 -1.73 -3.86 9.56
N CYS A 493 -0.72 -4.49 8.97
CA CYS A 493 -0.84 -5.80 8.38
C CYS A 493 0.17 -6.72 9.06
N ASP A 494 -0.26 -7.38 10.14
CA ASP A 494 0.47 -8.51 10.73
C ASP A 494 0.59 -9.66 9.69
N GLU A 495 0.83 -10.90 10.10
CA GLU A 495 0.94 -12.03 9.14
C GLU A 495 -0.24 -12.14 8.16
N ARG A 496 -1.43 -11.68 8.56
CA ARG A 496 -2.61 -11.59 7.70
C ARG A 496 -2.38 -10.73 6.45
N GLY A 497 -1.62 -9.64 6.56
CA GLY A 497 -1.26 -8.78 5.42
C GLY A 497 -0.43 -9.48 4.34
N TYR A 498 0.46 -10.38 4.76
CA TYR A 498 1.22 -11.22 3.82
C TYR A 498 0.30 -12.24 3.12
N LEU A 499 -0.59 -12.88 3.86
CA LEU A 499 -1.55 -13.85 3.31
C LEU A 499 -2.56 -13.18 2.36
N ASP A 500 -3.10 -12.02 2.73
CA ASP A 500 -4.05 -11.30 1.89
C ASP A 500 -3.41 -10.82 0.58
N GLN A 501 -2.11 -10.47 0.59
CA GLN A 501 -1.36 -10.21 -0.65
C GLN A 501 -1.21 -11.45 -1.53
N ILE A 502 -0.95 -12.62 -0.95
CA ILE A 502 -0.92 -13.89 -1.71
C ILE A 502 -2.29 -14.15 -2.34
N GLU A 503 -3.35 -14.06 -1.55
CA GLU A 503 -4.73 -14.27 -2.00
C GLU A 503 -5.08 -13.29 -3.14
N TYR A 504 -4.73 -12.01 -2.97
CA TYR A 504 -4.92 -10.98 -3.98
C TYR A 504 -4.17 -11.28 -5.28
N ILE A 505 -2.89 -11.67 -5.21
CA ILE A 505 -2.09 -12.02 -6.39
C ILE A 505 -2.67 -13.26 -7.09
N MET A 506 -3.14 -14.26 -6.35
CA MET A 506 -3.78 -15.45 -6.93
C MET A 506 -5.08 -15.12 -7.67
N GLN A 507 -5.88 -14.18 -7.14
CA GLN A 507 -7.18 -13.82 -7.70
C GLN A 507 -7.09 -12.79 -8.84
N HIS A 508 -6.18 -11.84 -8.73
CA HIS A 508 -6.13 -10.66 -9.60
C HIS A 508 -4.83 -10.50 -10.38
N GLY A 509 -3.80 -11.28 -10.06
CA GLY A 509 -2.51 -11.21 -10.74
C GLY A 509 -2.59 -11.69 -12.19
N ARG A 510 -1.71 -11.15 -13.02
CA ARG A 510 -1.60 -11.51 -14.43
C ARG A 510 -0.52 -12.55 -14.61
N ARG A 511 -0.80 -13.57 -15.41
CA ARG A 511 0.22 -14.55 -15.83
C ARG A 511 1.22 -13.87 -16.76
N LYS A 512 2.51 -14.13 -16.54
CA LYS A 512 3.62 -13.73 -17.42
C LYS A 512 4.69 -14.82 -17.44
N GLY A 513 5.46 -14.86 -18.52
CA GLY A 513 6.73 -15.58 -18.53
C GLY A 513 7.74 -14.92 -17.60
N ASP A 514 8.86 -15.59 -17.36
CA ASP A 514 9.97 -15.07 -16.56
C ASP A 514 11.31 -15.66 -17.03
N ARG A 515 12.42 -15.09 -16.57
CA ARG A 515 13.78 -15.49 -16.99
C ARG A 515 14.14 -16.94 -16.66
N THR A 516 13.48 -17.55 -15.67
CA THR A 516 13.72 -18.93 -15.22
C THR A 516 12.93 -19.97 -16.03
N GLY A 517 11.95 -19.53 -16.82
CA GLY A 517 11.05 -20.41 -17.58
C GLY A 517 9.92 -21.07 -16.78
N THR A 518 9.78 -20.77 -15.48
CA THR A 518 8.73 -21.34 -14.62
C THR A 518 7.35 -20.70 -14.87
N GLY A 519 7.35 -19.41 -15.23
CA GLY A 519 6.19 -18.54 -15.26
C GLY A 519 5.75 -18.07 -13.87
N VAL A 520 5.12 -16.90 -13.82
CA VAL A 520 4.61 -16.31 -12.58
C VAL A 520 3.20 -15.74 -12.77
N ILE A 521 2.51 -15.56 -11.65
CA ILE A 521 1.32 -14.70 -11.52
C ILE A 521 1.74 -13.49 -10.70
N SER A 522 1.60 -12.28 -11.24
CA SER A 522 2.14 -11.06 -10.62
C SER A 522 1.15 -9.89 -10.57
N VAL A 523 1.36 -9.02 -9.59
CA VAL A 523 0.80 -7.65 -9.54
C VAL A 523 1.95 -6.65 -9.39
N PHE A 524 1.74 -5.42 -9.86
CA PHE A 524 2.74 -4.36 -9.76
C PHE A 524 2.32 -3.35 -8.69
N GLY A 525 3.15 -3.20 -7.67
CA GLY A 525 2.87 -2.39 -6.49
C GLY A 525 2.10 -3.16 -5.43
N ALA A 526 2.75 -3.45 -4.31
CA ALA A 526 2.10 -3.93 -3.09
C ALA A 526 2.83 -3.39 -1.86
N GLN A 527 2.14 -3.26 -0.72
CA GLN A 527 2.75 -2.78 0.51
C GLN A 527 2.13 -3.44 1.75
N ALA A 528 2.98 -3.76 2.72
CA ALA A 528 2.56 -4.17 4.06
C ALA A 528 3.36 -3.43 5.14
N ARG A 529 2.79 -3.35 6.34
CA ARG A 529 3.42 -2.75 7.52
C ARG A 529 3.33 -3.71 8.70
N TYR A 530 4.48 -3.99 9.31
CA TYR A 530 4.66 -4.87 10.47
C TYR A 530 5.08 -4.04 11.69
N ASN A 531 4.35 -4.17 12.79
CA ASN A 531 4.74 -3.56 14.07
C ASN A 531 5.87 -4.39 14.70
N LEU A 532 6.97 -3.73 15.10
CA LEU A 532 8.12 -4.36 15.74
C LEU A 532 8.14 -4.21 17.27
N ARG A 533 7.16 -3.51 17.85
CA ARG A 533 7.07 -3.30 19.31
C ARG A 533 6.63 -4.60 19.98
N ASP A 534 7.47 -5.12 20.88
CA ASP A 534 7.24 -6.34 21.66
C ASP A 534 6.96 -7.63 20.85
N GLN A 535 7.29 -7.64 19.55
CA GLN A 535 7.14 -8.79 18.66
C GLN A 535 8.09 -8.71 17.45
N PHE A 536 8.39 -9.86 16.84
CA PHE A 536 9.27 -9.98 15.69
C PHE A 536 8.54 -10.67 14.52
N PRO A 537 8.41 -10.04 13.33
CA PRO A 537 7.57 -10.54 12.23
C PRO A 537 8.20 -11.72 11.49
N LEU A 538 8.33 -12.85 12.19
CA LEU A 538 8.75 -14.13 11.64
C LEU A 538 7.51 -15.00 11.44
N LEU A 539 7.12 -15.19 10.18
CA LEU A 539 5.86 -15.86 9.82
C LEU A 539 5.68 -17.20 10.53
N THR A 540 4.44 -17.47 10.94
CA THR A 540 4.04 -18.64 11.73
C THR A 540 3.22 -19.65 10.92
N THR A 541 2.57 -19.24 9.85
CA THR A 541 1.82 -20.11 8.91
C THR A 541 2.73 -21.06 8.13
N LYS A 542 4.05 -20.80 8.13
CA LYS A 542 5.09 -21.76 7.76
C LYS A 542 6.35 -21.49 8.56
N ARG A 543 7.13 -22.54 8.87
CA ARG A 543 8.46 -22.38 9.47
C ARG A 543 9.42 -21.69 8.50
N VAL A 544 9.94 -20.54 8.91
CA VAL A 544 10.92 -19.73 8.16
C VAL A 544 12.35 -20.07 8.61
N PHE A 545 13.31 -20.03 7.69
CA PHE A 545 14.71 -20.42 7.95
C PHE A 545 15.51 -19.32 8.66
N TRP A 546 15.24 -19.13 9.96
CA TRP A 546 15.88 -18.10 10.81
C TRP A 546 17.41 -18.06 10.71
N LYS A 547 18.07 -19.21 10.81
CA LYS A 547 19.54 -19.29 10.71
C LYS A 547 20.05 -18.69 9.39
N GLY A 548 19.36 -18.94 8.28
CA GLY A 548 19.71 -18.35 7.00
C GLY A 548 19.59 -16.83 7.01
N ILE A 549 18.49 -16.30 7.55
CA ILE A 549 18.22 -14.86 7.65
C ILE A 549 19.32 -14.14 8.43
N LEU A 550 19.63 -14.67 9.61
CA LEU A 550 20.62 -14.09 10.51
C LEU A 550 22.02 -14.11 9.91
N GLU A 551 22.47 -15.25 9.38
CA GLU A 551 23.81 -15.37 8.80
C GLU A 551 23.98 -14.57 7.52
N GLU A 552 22.96 -14.50 6.67
CA GLU A 552 22.98 -13.66 5.46
C GLU A 552 23.04 -12.17 5.81
N LEU A 553 22.27 -11.72 6.81
CA LEU A 553 22.32 -10.33 7.22
C LEU A 553 23.69 -9.94 7.79
N LEU A 554 24.29 -10.80 8.63
CA LEU A 554 25.66 -10.57 9.13
C LEU A 554 26.68 -10.55 7.98
N TRP A 555 26.50 -11.39 6.95
CA TRP A 555 27.32 -11.40 5.75
C TRP A 555 27.18 -10.11 4.92
N PHE A 556 25.96 -9.60 4.75
CA PHE A 556 25.72 -8.29 4.12
C PHE A 556 26.35 -7.15 4.94
N ILE A 557 26.18 -7.15 6.26
CA ILE A 557 26.78 -6.13 7.15
C ILE A 557 28.29 -6.15 6.99
N LYS A 558 28.94 -7.32 6.95
CA LYS A 558 30.39 -7.43 6.73
C LYS A 558 30.86 -6.86 5.38
N GLY A 559 29.96 -6.67 4.41
CA GLY A 559 30.31 -6.29 3.04
C GLY A 559 30.86 -7.45 2.21
N SER A 560 30.66 -8.70 2.67
CA SER A 560 31.18 -9.89 1.99
C SER A 560 30.40 -10.18 0.70
N THR A 561 31.09 -10.69 -0.31
CA THR A 561 30.53 -11.10 -1.61
C THR A 561 30.81 -12.57 -1.93
N ASN A 562 31.47 -13.28 -1.00
CA ASN A 562 31.79 -14.70 -1.11
C ASN A 562 30.66 -15.58 -0.54
N ALA A 563 29.88 -16.20 -1.42
CA ALA A 563 28.80 -17.10 -1.05
C ALA A 563 29.29 -18.33 -0.25
N LYS A 564 30.54 -18.78 -0.44
CA LYS A 564 31.08 -19.95 0.27
C LYS A 564 31.19 -19.73 1.78
N GLU A 565 31.27 -18.48 2.25
CA GLU A 565 31.21 -18.16 3.69
C GLU A 565 29.86 -18.59 4.29
N LEU A 566 28.76 -18.40 3.56
CA LEU A 566 27.42 -18.85 3.95
C LEU A 566 27.30 -20.37 3.83
N SER A 567 27.76 -20.95 2.71
CA SER A 567 27.70 -22.40 2.48
C SER A 567 28.46 -23.18 3.57
N ALA A 568 29.61 -22.67 4.03
CA ALA A 568 30.40 -23.25 5.11
C ALA A 568 29.64 -23.28 6.46
N LYS A 569 28.69 -22.36 6.66
CA LYS A 569 27.79 -22.34 7.82
C LYS A 569 26.52 -23.16 7.62
N GLY A 570 26.39 -23.85 6.48
CA GLY A 570 25.21 -24.62 6.10
C GLY A 570 24.06 -23.77 5.56
N VAL A 571 24.32 -22.53 5.17
CA VAL A 571 23.34 -21.63 4.54
C VAL A 571 23.58 -21.62 3.03
N LYS A 572 22.71 -22.29 2.29
CA LYS A 572 22.91 -22.61 0.85
C LYS A 572 22.08 -21.77 -0.12
N ILE A 573 21.52 -20.65 0.36
CA ILE A 573 20.56 -19.85 -0.42
C ILE A 573 21.18 -19.17 -1.64
N TRP A 574 22.50 -18.97 -1.65
CA TRP A 574 23.26 -18.38 -2.76
C TRP A 574 24.02 -19.41 -3.61
N ASP A 575 24.04 -20.70 -3.23
CA ASP A 575 24.85 -21.74 -3.90
C ASP A 575 24.52 -21.84 -5.39
N ALA A 576 23.23 -21.76 -5.76
CA ALA A 576 22.81 -21.89 -7.16
C ALA A 576 23.27 -20.71 -8.02
N ASN A 577 23.15 -19.49 -7.50
CA ASN A 577 23.54 -18.25 -8.20
C ASN A 577 25.05 -18.03 -8.21
N GLY A 578 25.79 -18.63 -7.27
CA GLY A 578 27.24 -18.62 -7.23
C GLY A 578 27.89 -19.82 -7.92
N SER A 579 27.10 -20.74 -8.50
CA SER A 579 27.63 -21.95 -9.13
C SER A 579 28.42 -21.63 -10.41
N ARG A 580 29.39 -22.49 -10.75
CA ARG A 580 30.19 -22.33 -11.98
C ARG A 580 29.31 -22.17 -13.22
N ASP A 581 28.32 -23.04 -13.39
CA ASP A 581 27.40 -23.04 -14.53
C ASP A 581 26.62 -21.72 -14.64
N PHE A 582 26.14 -21.20 -13.50
CA PHE A 582 25.35 -19.95 -13.49
C PHE A 582 26.22 -18.74 -13.84
N LEU A 583 27.43 -18.66 -13.28
CA LEU A 583 28.39 -17.59 -13.59
C LEU A 583 28.83 -17.63 -15.05
N ASP A 584 29.07 -18.81 -15.63
CA ASP A 584 29.43 -18.97 -17.04
C ASP A 584 28.29 -18.54 -17.97
N ASN A 585 27.04 -18.87 -17.62
CA ASN A 585 25.86 -18.42 -18.36
C ASN A 585 25.68 -16.90 -18.37
N LEU A 586 26.23 -16.20 -17.35
CA LEU A 586 26.28 -14.73 -17.30
C LEU A 586 27.52 -14.14 -17.99
N GLY A 587 28.44 -14.98 -18.49
CA GLY A 587 29.67 -14.56 -19.14
C GLY A 587 30.84 -14.31 -18.18
N PHE A 588 30.74 -14.69 -16.90
CA PHE A 588 31.79 -14.52 -15.90
C PHE A 588 32.74 -15.72 -15.84
N THR A 589 33.36 -16.08 -16.96
CA THR A 589 34.21 -17.29 -17.07
C THR A 589 35.45 -17.27 -16.16
N ASP A 590 35.98 -16.08 -15.87
CA ASP A 590 37.20 -15.90 -15.07
C ASP A 590 36.93 -15.65 -13.58
N ARG A 591 35.65 -15.46 -13.20
CA ARG A 591 35.24 -15.21 -11.82
C ARG A 591 35.25 -16.49 -11.01
N GLU A 592 35.79 -16.52 -9.79
CA GLU A 592 35.79 -17.74 -8.97
C GLU A 592 34.36 -18.20 -8.62
N GLU A 593 34.12 -19.52 -8.56
CA GLU A 593 32.86 -20.05 -8.05
C GLU A 593 32.58 -19.53 -6.63
N GLY A 594 31.35 -19.07 -6.40
CA GLY A 594 30.92 -18.43 -5.16
C GLY A 594 31.15 -16.91 -5.09
N ASP A 595 31.89 -16.30 -6.02
CA ASP A 595 32.01 -14.85 -6.11
C ASP A 595 30.76 -14.28 -6.79
N LEU A 596 29.94 -13.55 -6.01
CA LEU A 596 28.68 -12.99 -6.50
C LEU A 596 28.85 -11.63 -7.19
N GLY A 597 30.06 -11.07 -7.24
CA GLY A 597 30.30 -9.69 -7.67
C GLY A 597 29.91 -8.66 -6.61
N PRO A 598 29.84 -7.36 -6.98
CA PRO A 598 29.57 -6.26 -6.05
C PRO A 598 28.09 -6.16 -5.65
N VAL A 599 27.54 -7.23 -5.07
CA VAL A 599 26.14 -7.33 -4.62
C VAL A 599 25.91 -6.66 -3.27
N TYR A 600 24.64 -6.46 -2.90
CA TYR A 600 24.13 -6.01 -1.58
C TYR A 600 25.16 -5.45 -0.58
N GLY A 601 25.80 -6.30 0.23
CA GLY A 601 26.71 -5.89 1.30
C GLY A 601 27.88 -5.04 0.80
N PHE A 602 28.42 -5.36 -0.38
CA PHE A 602 29.43 -4.52 -1.03
C PHE A 602 28.90 -3.12 -1.28
N GLN A 603 27.69 -2.99 -1.84
CA GLN A 603 27.08 -1.69 -2.06
C GLN A 603 26.75 -0.97 -0.74
N TRP A 604 26.46 -1.70 0.35
CA TRP A 604 26.18 -1.08 1.65
C TRP A 604 27.44 -0.48 2.29
N ARG A 605 28.60 -1.11 2.12
CA ARG A 605 29.85 -0.73 2.80
C ARG A 605 30.83 0.01 1.89
N HIS A 606 30.72 -0.17 0.58
CA HIS A 606 31.70 0.24 -0.45
C HIS A 606 31.01 0.78 -1.71
N PHE A 607 29.91 1.52 -1.57
CA PHE A 607 29.15 2.03 -2.72
C PHE A 607 30.04 2.85 -3.67
N GLY A 608 30.08 2.48 -4.94
CA GLY A 608 30.90 3.15 -5.96
C GLY A 608 32.39 2.76 -5.98
N ALA A 609 32.84 1.85 -5.11
CA ALA A 609 34.19 1.28 -5.21
C ALA A 609 34.32 0.37 -6.44
N GLU A 610 35.51 0.31 -7.03
CA GLU A 610 35.80 -0.58 -8.15
C GLU A 610 35.94 -2.03 -7.67
N TYR A 611 35.06 -2.90 -8.12
CA TYR A 611 35.09 -4.32 -7.75
C TYR A 611 36.17 -5.08 -8.53
N THR A 612 36.98 -5.86 -7.81
CA THR A 612 37.99 -6.74 -8.42
C THR A 612 37.63 -8.21 -8.23
N ASN A 613 37.59 -8.69 -6.99
CA ASN A 613 37.19 -10.04 -6.61
C ASN A 613 36.72 -10.11 -5.15
N MET A 614 36.16 -11.24 -4.75
CA MET A 614 35.62 -11.46 -3.39
C MET A 614 36.68 -11.56 -2.26
N HIS A 615 37.97 -11.61 -2.58
CA HIS A 615 39.06 -11.74 -1.59
C HIS A 615 39.80 -10.42 -1.33
N ALA A 616 39.54 -9.39 -2.13
CA ALA A 616 40.19 -8.09 -1.98
C ALA A 616 39.73 -7.34 -0.72
N ASP A 617 40.62 -6.52 -0.17
CA ASP A 617 40.29 -5.62 0.94
C ASP A 617 39.76 -4.28 0.39
N TYR A 618 38.48 -4.03 0.60
CA TYR A 618 37.80 -2.80 0.18
C TYR A 618 37.70 -1.77 1.31
N THR A 619 38.37 -1.98 2.44
CA THR A 619 38.34 -1.05 3.59
C THR A 619 38.72 0.36 3.16
N GLY A 620 37.84 1.32 3.45
CA GLY A 620 38.04 2.73 3.12
C GLY A 620 37.77 3.09 1.65
N GLN A 621 37.35 2.14 0.81
CA GLN A 621 36.95 2.39 -0.58
C GLN A 621 35.44 2.61 -0.68
N GLY A 622 35.03 3.50 -1.59
CA GLY A 622 33.62 3.84 -1.83
C GLY A 622 32.97 4.55 -0.64
N VAL A 623 31.64 4.53 -0.59
CA VAL A 623 30.85 5.11 0.50
C VAL A 623 30.29 4.01 1.40
N ASP A 624 30.64 4.06 2.69
CA ASP A 624 30.02 3.22 3.73
C ASP A 624 28.66 3.81 4.14
N GLN A 625 27.62 3.42 3.40
CA GLN A 625 26.25 3.88 3.60
C GLN A 625 25.70 3.41 4.95
N LEU A 626 25.98 2.16 5.35
CA LEU A 626 25.50 1.62 6.63
C LEU A 626 26.05 2.42 7.81
N GLN A 627 27.36 2.73 7.80
CA GLN A 627 27.95 3.56 8.84
C GLN A 627 27.40 4.99 8.80
N LYS A 628 27.21 5.57 7.61
CA LYS A 628 26.60 6.91 7.46
C LYS A 628 25.16 6.95 8.02
N VAL A 629 24.35 5.92 7.80
CA VAL A 629 23.02 5.77 8.39
C VAL A 629 23.09 5.77 9.91
N ILE A 630 23.94 4.91 10.49
CA ILE A 630 24.09 4.80 11.95
C ILE A 630 24.55 6.13 12.56
N ASP A 631 25.54 6.78 11.94
CA ASP A 631 26.06 8.07 12.37
C ASP A 631 24.99 9.16 12.31
N THR A 632 24.19 9.18 11.24
CA THR A 632 23.11 10.16 11.07
C THR A 632 22.02 9.95 12.12
N ILE A 633 21.62 8.71 12.40
CA ILE A 633 20.66 8.41 13.48
C ILE A 633 21.17 8.91 14.83
N LYS A 634 22.47 8.73 15.13
CA LYS A 634 23.06 9.17 16.41
C LYS A 634 23.18 10.69 16.53
N LYS A 635 23.49 11.39 15.43
CA LYS A 635 23.84 12.82 15.43
C LYS A 635 22.68 13.74 15.03
N ASN A 636 21.85 13.31 14.08
CA ASN A 636 20.73 14.07 13.52
C ASN A 636 19.54 13.12 13.21
N PRO A 637 18.86 12.57 14.22
CA PRO A 637 17.80 11.56 14.04
C PRO A 637 16.60 12.05 13.23
N GLU A 638 16.33 13.36 13.22
CA GLU A 638 15.24 14.00 12.47
C GLU A 638 15.55 14.19 10.97
N ASP A 639 16.75 13.79 10.53
CA ASP A 639 17.14 13.88 9.13
C ASP A 639 16.22 13.00 8.25
N ARG A 640 15.85 13.52 7.09
CA ARG A 640 14.94 12.84 6.14
C ARG A 640 15.68 12.06 5.06
N ARG A 641 17.01 11.96 5.13
CA ARG A 641 17.91 11.36 4.14
C ARG A 641 18.67 10.16 4.71
N ILE A 642 18.13 9.53 5.76
CA ILE A 642 18.70 8.32 6.36
C ILE A 642 18.36 7.12 5.47
N ILE A 643 19.10 6.99 4.36
CA ILE A 643 18.82 6.05 3.27
C ILE A 643 20.06 5.18 3.01
N MET A 644 19.82 3.92 2.66
CA MET A 644 20.84 2.99 2.18
C MET A 644 20.33 2.28 0.92
N CYS A 645 21.14 2.28 -0.15
CA CYS A 645 20.77 1.76 -1.47
C CYS A 645 21.76 0.71 -1.98
N ALA A 646 21.25 -0.42 -2.46
CA ALA A 646 22.06 -1.45 -3.13
C ALA A 646 22.05 -1.30 -4.66
N TRP A 647 21.18 -0.46 -5.22
CA TRP A 647 21.02 -0.30 -6.66
C TRP A 647 22.06 0.68 -7.25
N ASN A 648 23.19 0.14 -7.71
CA ASN A 648 24.20 0.90 -8.45
C ASN A 648 24.15 0.53 -9.94
N ALA A 649 23.66 1.45 -10.78
CA ALA A 649 23.47 1.21 -12.22
C ALA A 649 24.76 0.81 -12.94
N LYS A 650 25.91 1.38 -12.54
CA LYS A 650 27.23 1.07 -13.10
C LYS A 650 27.63 -0.39 -12.86
N ASP A 651 27.31 -0.90 -11.67
CA ASP A 651 27.78 -2.21 -11.22
C ASP A 651 26.79 -3.35 -11.53
N LEU A 652 25.57 -3.06 -11.98
CA LEU A 652 24.57 -4.11 -12.31
C LEU A 652 25.12 -5.18 -13.26
N PRO A 653 25.86 -4.85 -14.35
CA PRO A 653 26.43 -5.86 -15.25
C PRO A 653 27.50 -6.73 -14.60
N LEU A 654 28.01 -6.36 -13.42
CA LEU A 654 29.02 -7.11 -12.68
C LEU A 654 28.39 -8.05 -11.63
N MET A 655 27.10 -7.95 -11.34
CA MET A 655 26.47 -8.72 -10.27
C MET A 655 25.95 -10.07 -10.78
N ALA A 656 26.16 -11.14 -10.02
CA ALA A 656 25.55 -12.44 -10.32
C ALA A 656 24.02 -12.36 -10.28
N LEU A 657 23.46 -11.53 -9.40
CA LEU A 657 22.03 -11.23 -9.41
C LEU A 657 21.79 -9.76 -9.02
N PRO A 658 21.11 -8.96 -9.86
CA PRO A 658 20.75 -7.58 -9.52
C PRO A 658 19.93 -7.51 -8.21
N PRO A 659 20.13 -6.49 -7.35
CA PRO A 659 19.53 -6.45 -6.03
C PRO A 659 18.00 -6.48 -6.06
N CYS A 660 17.38 -7.41 -5.34
CA CYS A 660 15.92 -7.48 -5.22
C CYS A 660 15.41 -6.42 -4.24
N HIS A 661 15.92 -6.43 -3.00
CA HIS A 661 15.71 -5.36 -2.01
C HIS A 661 16.72 -4.23 -2.27
N ALA A 662 16.24 -3.21 -2.97
CA ALA A 662 17.09 -2.24 -3.68
C ALA A 662 17.40 -1.00 -2.83
N LEU A 663 16.47 -0.56 -1.97
CA LEU A 663 16.63 0.66 -1.19
C LEU A 663 15.86 0.53 0.13
N CYS A 664 16.46 0.97 1.23
CA CYS A 664 15.76 1.15 2.49
C CYS A 664 15.98 2.55 3.06
N GLN A 665 14.96 3.07 3.73
CA GLN A 665 14.96 4.34 4.43
C GLN A 665 14.61 4.12 5.90
N PHE A 666 15.32 4.80 6.78
CA PHE A 666 15.06 4.81 8.22
C PHE A 666 14.37 6.11 8.64
N TYR A 667 13.60 6.01 9.71
CA TYR A 667 12.86 7.13 10.29
C TYR A 667 12.90 7.02 11.81
N VAL A 668 13.29 8.10 12.49
CA VAL A 668 13.27 8.18 13.94
C VAL A 668 12.14 9.11 14.38
N CYS A 669 11.34 8.66 15.33
CA CYS A 669 10.31 9.48 15.96
C CYS A 669 9.97 8.88 17.33
N ASP A 670 9.72 9.72 18.34
CA ASP A 670 9.32 9.30 19.70
C ASP A 670 10.26 8.26 20.34
N GLY A 671 11.57 8.33 20.03
CA GLY A 671 12.57 7.38 20.53
C GLY A 671 12.52 5.99 19.87
N GLU A 672 11.79 5.86 18.76
CA GLU A 672 11.65 4.63 18.00
C GLU A 672 12.26 4.75 16.60
N LEU A 673 12.86 3.65 16.12
CA LEU A 673 13.43 3.51 14.79
C LEU A 673 12.51 2.66 13.92
N SER A 674 12.02 3.23 12.83
CA SER A 674 11.26 2.53 11.79
C SER A 674 12.09 2.38 10.52
N CYS A 675 11.76 1.37 9.71
CA CYS A 675 12.43 1.10 8.44
C CYS A 675 11.39 0.87 7.34
N GLN A 676 11.56 1.54 6.20
CA GLN A 676 10.83 1.27 4.98
C GLN A 676 11.75 0.67 3.93
N LEU A 677 11.41 -0.51 3.41
CA LEU A 677 12.12 -1.19 2.33
C LEU A 677 11.35 -1.06 1.02
N TYR A 678 12.04 -0.71 -0.06
CA TYR A 678 11.60 -0.91 -1.43
C TYR A 678 12.32 -2.12 -2.06
N GLN A 679 11.53 -3.11 -2.48
CA GLN A 679 12.00 -4.31 -3.14
C GLN A 679 11.38 -4.40 -4.54
N ARG A 680 12.22 -4.27 -5.58
CA ARG A 680 11.76 -4.22 -6.98
C ARG A 680 11.06 -5.49 -7.46
N SER A 681 11.37 -6.63 -6.84
CA SER A 681 10.86 -7.95 -7.22
C SER A 681 10.75 -8.83 -5.98
N GLY A 682 9.53 -9.28 -5.67
CA GLY A 682 9.21 -10.03 -4.47
C GLY A 682 8.58 -11.38 -4.79
N ASP A 683 9.37 -12.45 -4.65
CA ASP A 683 8.85 -13.82 -4.63
C ASP A 683 8.07 -14.02 -3.33
N MET A 684 6.74 -14.06 -3.45
CA MET A 684 5.84 -14.19 -2.31
C MET A 684 5.95 -15.57 -1.63
N GLY A 685 6.38 -16.61 -2.35
CA GLY A 685 6.51 -17.98 -1.84
C GLY A 685 7.73 -18.15 -0.95
N LEU A 686 8.89 -17.71 -1.42
CA LEU A 686 10.18 -17.93 -0.73
C LEU A 686 10.81 -16.63 -0.21
N GLY A 687 11.03 -15.65 -1.09
CA GLY A 687 11.83 -14.46 -0.80
C GLY A 687 11.20 -13.51 0.22
N VAL A 688 9.95 -13.11 0.03
CA VAL A 688 9.29 -12.09 0.86
C VAL A 688 9.26 -12.44 2.36
N PRO A 689 8.89 -13.66 2.80
CA PRO A 689 9.02 -14.08 4.21
C PRO A 689 10.43 -13.89 4.78
N PHE A 690 11.46 -14.16 3.98
CA PHE A 690 12.85 -14.02 4.36
C PHE A 690 13.23 -12.54 4.49
N ASN A 691 12.81 -11.71 3.53
CA ASN A 691 13.11 -10.28 3.49
C ASN A 691 12.40 -9.50 4.61
N ILE A 692 11.18 -9.88 4.99
CA ILE A 692 10.46 -9.28 6.12
C ILE A 692 11.29 -9.44 7.41
N ALA A 693 11.71 -10.66 7.72
CA ALA A 693 12.48 -10.94 8.91
C ALA A 693 13.88 -10.32 8.85
N SER A 694 14.54 -10.30 7.69
CA SER A 694 15.88 -9.74 7.52
C SER A 694 15.93 -8.23 7.81
N TYR A 695 15.03 -7.44 7.23
CA TYR A 695 15.02 -5.99 7.46
C TYR A 695 14.40 -5.59 8.80
N ALA A 696 13.47 -6.39 9.34
CA ALA A 696 13.09 -6.26 10.74
C ALA A 696 14.29 -6.46 11.67
N LEU A 697 15.10 -7.51 11.44
CA LEU A 697 16.30 -7.78 12.23
C LEU A 697 17.32 -6.64 12.12
N LEU A 698 17.58 -6.12 10.90
CA LEU A 698 18.46 -4.96 10.72
C LEU A 698 17.97 -3.75 11.51
N THR A 699 16.66 -3.49 11.51
CA THR A 699 16.05 -2.40 12.28
C THR A 699 16.28 -2.60 13.79
N TYR A 700 16.08 -3.82 14.30
CA TYR A 700 16.39 -4.17 15.70
C TYR A 700 17.87 -3.94 16.04
N MET A 701 18.80 -4.34 15.17
CA MET A 701 20.23 -4.19 15.38
C MET A 701 20.65 -2.72 15.43
N ILE A 702 20.16 -1.90 14.49
CA ILE A 702 20.46 -0.47 14.46
C ILE A 702 19.82 0.25 15.65
N ALA A 703 18.57 -0.07 15.99
CA ALA A 703 17.90 0.48 17.17
C ALA A 703 18.70 0.20 18.45
N HIS A 704 19.16 -1.05 18.61
CA HIS A 704 19.97 -1.48 19.75
C HIS A 704 21.26 -0.66 19.91
N ILE A 705 22.07 -0.52 18.85
CA ILE A 705 23.36 0.20 18.93
C ILE A 705 23.22 1.73 18.95
N THR A 706 22.03 2.25 18.68
CA THR A 706 21.70 3.69 18.73
C THR A 706 20.90 4.07 19.98
N GLY A 707 20.53 3.10 20.81
CA GLY A 707 19.76 3.33 22.04
C GLY A 707 18.27 3.64 21.80
N LEU A 708 17.75 3.31 20.61
CA LEU A 708 16.35 3.49 20.23
C LEU A 708 15.57 2.18 20.42
N LYS A 709 14.25 2.28 20.40
CA LYS A 709 13.35 1.11 20.35
C LYS A 709 12.98 0.78 18.89
N PRO A 710 12.74 -0.48 18.53
CA PRO A 710 12.23 -0.81 17.20
C PRO A 710 10.76 -0.37 17.06
N GLY A 711 10.44 0.37 15.98
CA GLY A 711 9.11 0.91 15.68
C GLY A 711 8.35 0.07 14.65
N ASP A 712 8.23 0.55 13.40
CA ASP A 712 7.55 -0.16 12.32
C ASP A 712 8.53 -0.62 11.22
N PHE A 713 8.23 -1.76 10.61
CA PHE A 713 8.82 -2.17 9.34
C PHE A 713 7.77 -2.09 8.20
N VAL A 714 8.04 -1.28 7.18
CA VAL A 714 7.17 -1.11 6.00
C VAL A 714 7.83 -1.76 4.80
N HIS A 715 7.18 -2.73 4.17
CA HIS A 715 7.69 -3.44 3.00
C HIS A 715 6.91 -3.05 1.75
N THR A 716 7.57 -2.35 0.83
CA THR A 716 7.01 -1.95 -0.47
C THR A 716 7.60 -2.84 -1.57
N LEU A 717 6.73 -3.49 -2.33
CA LEU A 717 7.08 -4.38 -3.44
C LEU A 717 6.75 -3.71 -4.77
N GLY A 718 7.69 -3.81 -5.72
CA GLY A 718 7.46 -3.52 -7.14
C GLY A 718 6.70 -4.67 -7.80
N ASP A 719 7.40 -5.59 -8.46
CA ASP A 719 6.81 -6.81 -9.01
C ASP A 719 6.61 -7.87 -7.91
N ALA A 720 5.42 -7.90 -7.32
CA ALA A 720 5.02 -8.90 -6.33
C ALA A 720 4.40 -10.11 -7.05
N HIS A 721 5.03 -11.27 -6.93
CA HIS A 721 4.70 -12.42 -7.76
C HIS A 721 4.74 -13.76 -7.02
N ILE A 722 3.95 -14.69 -7.56
CA ILE A 722 3.91 -16.10 -7.17
C ILE A 722 4.35 -16.92 -8.37
N TYR A 723 5.40 -17.73 -8.19
CA TYR A 723 5.77 -18.73 -9.19
C TYR A 723 4.65 -19.75 -9.38
N ILE A 724 4.42 -20.19 -10.61
CA ILE A 724 3.33 -21.12 -10.93
C ILE A 724 3.44 -22.42 -10.12
N ASN A 725 4.66 -22.92 -9.91
CA ASN A 725 4.92 -24.11 -9.10
C ASN A 725 4.76 -23.89 -7.58
N HIS A 726 4.52 -22.66 -7.10
CA HIS A 726 4.25 -22.35 -5.69
C HIS A 726 2.76 -22.16 -5.39
N ILE A 727 1.88 -22.15 -6.39
CA ILE A 727 0.44 -21.93 -6.18
C ILE A 727 -0.16 -22.95 -5.21
N GLU A 728 0.06 -24.24 -5.44
CA GLU A 728 -0.49 -25.30 -4.57
C GLU A 728 0.11 -25.28 -3.15
N PRO A 729 1.45 -25.17 -2.97
CA PRO A 729 2.05 -24.90 -1.67
C PRO A 729 1.45 -23.70 -0.91
N LEU A 730 1.21 -22.59 -1.60
CA LEU A 730 0.66 -21.38 -1.01
C LEU A 730 -0.83 -21.51 -0.68
N LYS A 731 -1.62 -22.24 -1.45
CA LYS A 731 -3.00 -22.59 -1.08
C LYS A 731 -3.05 -23.38 0.23
N VAL A 732 -2.10 -24.31 0.44
CA VAL A 732 -1.97 -25.00 1.73
C VAL A 732 -1.60 -24.02 2.85
N GLN A 733 -0.73 -23.05 2.58
CA GLN A 733 -0.38 -22.01 3.57
C GLN A 733 -1.59 -21.15 3.95
N LEU A 734 -2.42 -20.75 2.98
CA LEU A 734 -3.61 -19.90 3.19
C LEU A 734 -4.69 -20.55 4.08
N GLN A 735 -4.70 -21.89 4.16
CA GLN A 735 -5.64 -22.63 5.01
C GLN A 735 -5.18 -22.73 6.48
N ARG A 736 -3.96 -22.31 6.80
CA ARG A 736 -3.40 -22.42 8.16
C ARG A 736 -3.80 -21.22 9.00
N GLU A 737 -4.22 -21.51 10.23
CA GLU A 737 -4.44 -20.48 11.25
C GLU A 737 -3.13 -19.74 11.58
N ILE A 738 -3.21 -18.41 11.65
CA ILE A 738 -2.10 -17.56 12.06
C ILE A 738 -1.87 -17.75 13.57
N ARG A 739 -0.62 -17.93 13.97
CA ARG A 739 -0.23 -17.96 15.39
C ARG A 739 0.47 -16.65 15.78
N PRO A 740 0.54 -16.32 17.08
CA PRO A 740 1.25 -15.12 17.52
C PRO A 740 2.70 -15.09 17.02
N PHE A 741 3.15 -13.91 16.60
CA PHE A 741 4.55 -13.71 16.27
C PHE A 741 5.45 -13.98 17.48
N PRO A 742 6.68 -14.49 17.25
CA PRO A 742 7.65 -14.65 18.32
C PRO A 742 8.19 -13.31 18.81
N LYS A 743 9.00 -13.35 19.86
CA LYS A 743 9.79 -12.20 20.32
C LYS A 743 11.26 -12.40 19.97
N LEU A 744 11.94 -11.32 19.61
CA LEU A 744 13.39 -11.31 19.41
C LEU A 744 14.06 -10.66 20.63
N LYS A 745 15.04 -11.34 21.20
CA LYS A 745 15.93 -10.78 22.23
C LYS A 745 17.36 -10.70 21.71
N ILE A 746 17.99 -9.57 21.95
CA ILE A 746 19.44 -9.38 21.77
C ILE A 746 20.07 -9.61 23.15
N LEU A 747 20.84 -10.70 23.29
CA LEU A 747 21.34 -11.21 24.56
C LEU A 747 22.52 -10.39 25.10
N ARG A 748 23.34 -9.86 24.20
CA ARG A 748 24.55 -9.11 24.54
C ARG A 748 24.38 -7.64 24.21
N LYS A 749 24.88 -6.77 25.08
CA LYS A 749 25.03 -5.35 24.75
C LYS A 749 26.17 -5.17 23.74
N VAL A 750 25.80 -5.02 22.48
CA VAL A 750 26.70 -4.68 21.37
C VAL A 750 26.71 -3.17 21.12
N GLU A 751 27.87 -2.58 20.79
CA GLU A 751 28.02 -1.13 20.54
C GLU A 751 28.30 -0.78 19.08
N ASN A 752 28.91 -1.70 18.31
CA ASN A 752 29.18 -1.55 16.89
C ASN A 752 28.40 -2.58 16.07
N ILE A 753 27.86 -2.16 14.90
CA ILE A 753 27.08 -3.05 14.02
C ILE A 753 27.87 -4.27 13.55
N ASN A 754 29.20 -4.16 13.45
CA ASN A 754 30.09 -5.23 13.00
C ASN A 754 30.39 -6.27 14.09
N ASP A 755 30.08 -5.96 15.34
CA ASP A 755 30.42 -6.82 16.49
C ASP A 755 29.34 -7.87 16.78
N PHE A 756 28.18 -7.81 16.11
CA PHE A 756 27.10 -8.78 16.27
C PHE A 756 27.53 -10.17 15.78
N ARG A 757 27.13 -11.19 16.54
CA ARG A 757 27.35 -12.61 16.24
C ARG A 757 26.02 -13.35 16.25
N ALA A 758 25.99 -14.52 15.62
CA ALA A 758 24.76 -15.32 15.54
C ALA A 758 24.24 -15.70 16.93
N GLU A 759 25.12 -15.90 17.90
CA GLU A 759 24.77 -16.28 19.27
C GLU A 759 24.18 -15.13 20.09
N ASP A 760 24.23 -13.89 19.60
CA ASP A 760 23.67 -12.74 20.29
C ASP A 760 22.13 -12.67 20.18
N PHE A 761 21.50 -13.52 19.38
CA PHE A 761 20.08 -13.45 19.08
C PHE A 761 19.31 -14.68 19.56
N GLU A 762 18.25 -14.44 20.32
CA GLU A 762 17.31 -15.47 20.78
C GLU A 762 15.90 -15.18 20.26
N ILE A 763 15.31 -16.17 19.57
CA ILE A 763 13.91 -16.15 19.18
C ILE A 763 13.09 -16.89 20.24
N CYS A 764 12.26 -16.14 20.97
CA CYS A 764 11.37 -16.67 22.01
C CYS A 764 9.98 -16.96 21.43
N ASP A 765 9.34 -18.02 21.93
CA ASP A 765 7.93 -18.35 21.65
C ASP A 765 7.59 -18.60 20.17
N TYR A 766 8.57 -18.98 19.35
CA TYR A 766 8.33 -19.30 17.93
C TYR A 766 7.72 -20.70 17.74
N ASN A 767 6.39 -20.73 17.63
CA ASN A 767 5.61 -21.94 17.40
C ASN A 767 4.98 -21.96 15.99
N PRO A 768 5.74 -22.05 14.89
CA PRO A 768 5.17 -22.05 13.54
C PRO A 768 4.56 -23.41 13.18
N HIS A 769 3.68 -23.39 12.18
CA HIS A 769 3.28 -24.58 11.43
C HIS A 769 4.48 -25.22 10.71
N PRO A 770 4.41 -26.51 10.35
CA PRO A 770 5.49 -27.22 9.65
C PRO A 770 5.93 -26.54 8.35
N THR A 771 7.19 -26.73 7.96
CA THR A 771 7.74 -26.20 6.69
C THR A 771 6.90 -26.65 5.49
N ILE A 772 6.67 -25.73 4.56
CA ILE A 772 6.10 -26.02 3.24
C ILE A 772 7.26 -26.00 2.24
N LYS A 773 7.48 -27.11 1.53
CA LYS A 773 8.56 -27.19 0.54
C LYS A 773 8.14 -26.44 -0.74
N MET A 774 8.97 -25.51 -1.17
CA MET A 774 8.85 -24.77 -2.43
C MET A 774 10.24 -24.75 -3.10
N GLN A 775 10.30 -25.04 -4.39
CA GLN A 775 11.55 -25.06 -5.15
C GLN A 775 11.90 -23.65 -5.63
N MET A 776 13.15 -23.24 -5.43
CA MET A 776 13.63 -21.98 -5.99
C MET A 776 13.71 -22.06 -7.51
N ALA A 777 13.25 -21.03 -8.20
CA ALA A 777 13.40 -20.90 -9.64
C ALA A 777 14.78 -20.28 -9.94
N VAL A 778 15.61 -20.98 -10.72
CA VAL A 778 17.00 -20.57 -11.02
C VAL A 778 17.07 -19.91 -12.38
#